data_AF-A0A7V2UAG5-F1
#
_entry.id   AF-A0A7V2UAG5-F1
#
_cell.length_a   1.000
_cell.length_b   1.000
_cell.length_c   1.000
_cell.angle_alpha   90.00
_cell.angle_beta   90.00
_cell.angle_gamma   90.00
#
_symmetry.space_group_name_H-M   'P 1'
#
loop_
_entity.id
_entity.type
_entity.pdbx_description
1 polymer ?
#
loop_
_entity_poly.entity_id
_entity_poly.type
_entity_poly.pdbx_seq_one_letter_code
_entity_poly.pdbx_strand_id
1 'polypeptide(L)'
;MKRVLDFVERFSPEIHERMLALWRQGVVEIDREGQRVVPRAEPPPSEEARAAAAQLAAALETIRAFPEPPASPDLQGPVSVILCGGRGTRMRSRDKHKVCFPVAGRAAINRAIEVYEQCGIRRHVVVVGVLGEQVAAEVLREHPEGVDFVYQLNPIGTGNAAKQAAYLLERQYYQGDVLVVAGDKVIDPRAIAKLVREFRERGADLAVTVAPKERWPDSGRIVFRRDGALHATVEARDVARARALGRILREKEASPDLANDYLLGIIREAEPRPDKARLMFGELLARLQSERATPLPALRALIRPDQTRFVIPEADGSHTVLSADQLEEVTSKVNVSVYMFKARALYEALRQITADNAQREEYLTDAIAVLAAARNPDGSFRYKIIPVDVDDPNWVLAFNNPEELLDIEDYLRRQEAIARGIELREPAPRPRRTVEEWLRVLDGDEPRLRKRFAEIYGPDPALHDERRRAYRDTLLEFARVYGTEARVLIVRSPGRVNLMGRHVDHRGGHNNLMAINKEVLMVVEERPDNNVALHNRDFTQFKFRTFNIGEEVASLDWDDWIATINSEKVMRMVREAGGDWANYIKAAALRLQEKFRNRRIRGMNVMVSGNIPMGAGLSSSSAMVVAAAEAIVEVNGLAVTPQQFVNLCGEGEWFVGTRGGSGDHAAIKLSRRGAIAHVRFYPFEVESILPFPAAHRVVVCASGIQAKKAANARDTFNQCIAAYEAGCLFFRALLPEKASRIQYLRDVNPQTLECSEADILRLVRGLPDRIGRAEMLRRLKGQDTARLEQLFLSHREPPDGYRVRGVCLFGIAECLRSRDCAGPLERGDVAAFGRLMTVSHDGDRVSRLDAAGRRQPIALDVSDAELDRLIAACERGETPLMMVPGSYGCSTPELDAMVDIALGVEGVVGAQLAGAGLGGCIMVLCRDGATEALRDAMIRGYYDPAGREPQVEPCLPVEGSGIFEL
;
A
#
# COMPACT_ATOMS: atom_id res chain seq x y z
N MET A 1 1.47 -35.65 38.43
CA MET A 1 0.50 -36.22 37.46
C MET A 1 -0.93 -35.76 37.70
N LYS A 2 -1.63 -36.18 38.76
CA LYS A 2 -3.04 -35.77 39.02
C LYS A 2 -3.24 -34.25 39.00
N ARG A 3 -2.42 -33.48 39.73
CA ARG A 3 -2.45 -32.00 39.72
C ARG A 3 -2.25 -31.37 38.33
N VAL A 4 -1.51 -32.01 37.43
CA VAL A 4 -1.23 -31.54 36.06
C VAL A 4 -2.42 -31.79 35.17
N LEU A 5 -2.92 -33.03 35.25
CA LEU A 5 -4.10 -33.45 34.53
C LEU A 5 -5.27 -32.57 34.97
N ASP A 6 -5.41 -32.30 36.27
CA ASP A 6 -6.42 -31.39 36.83
C ASP A 6 -6.23 -29.92 36.40
N PHE A 7 -5.00 -29.46 36.14
CA PHE A 7 -4.72 -28.11 35.63
C PHE A 7 -5.04 -28.00 34.13
N VAL A 8 -4.48 -28.90 33.33
CA VAL A 8 -4.61 -28.92 31.87
C VAL A 8 -6.06 -29.12 31.45
N GLU A 9 -6.75 -30.04 32.10
CA GLU A 9 -8.14 -30.37 31.80
C GLU A 9 -9.10 -29.20 32.11
N ARG A 10 -8.68 -28.17 32.87
CA ARG A 10 -9.48 -26.93 33.05
C ARG A 10 -9.50 -26.06 31.80
N PHE A 11 -8.42 -26.08 31.03
CA PHE A 11 -8.23 -25.17 29.88
C PHE A 11 -8.38 -25.88 28.54
N SER A 12 -8.17 -27.20 28.48
CA SER A 12 -8.38 -27.97 27.25
C SER A 12 -8.40 -29.49 27.50
N PRO A 13 -9.51 -30.18 27.19
CA PRO A 13 -9.53 -31.65 27.19
C PRO A 13 -8.58 -32.22 26.12
N GLU A 14 -8.38 -31.53 24.98
CA GLU A 14 -7.46 -31.98 23.93
C GLU A 14 -6.00 -32.01 24.39
N ILE A 15 -5.55 -31.00 25.13
CA ILE A 15 -4.20 -30.99 25.69
C ILE A 15 -4.04 -32.16 26.67
N HIS A 16 -5.06 -32.43 27.49
CA HIS A 16 -5.05 -33.56 28.44
C HIS A 16 -4.88 -34.90 27.70
N GLU A 17 -5.73 -35.17 26.70
CA GLU A 17 -5.67 -36.42 25.92
C GLU A 17 -4.36 -36.55 25.16
N ARG A 18 -3.88 -35.47 24.51
CA ARG A 18 -2.65 -35.48 23.74
C ARG A 18 -1.43 -35.70 24.63
N MET A 19 -1.40 -35.08 25.80
CA MET A 19 -0.34 -35.27 26.79
C MET A 19 -0.30 -36.72 27.28
N LEU A 20 -1.45 -37.32 27.61
CA LEU A 20 -1.51 -38.74 27.99
C LEU A 20 -1.08 -39.66 26.86
N ALA A 21 -1.46 -39.38 25.61
CA ALA A 21 -1.08 -40.18 24.46
C ALA A 21 0.45 -40.16 24.24
N LEU A 22 1.06 -38.98 24.22
CA LEU A 22 2.52 -38.84 24.05
C LEU A 22 3.30 -39.42 25.22
N TRP A 23 2.78 -39.30 26.46
CA TRP A 23 3.39 -39.91 27.63
C TRP A 23 3.33 -41.45 27.58
N ARG A 24 2.18 -42.04 27.22
CA ARG A 24 2.03 -43.49 27.04
C ARG A 24 2.92 -44.04 25.93
N GLN A 25 3.16 -43.27 24.88
CA GLN A 25 4.07 -43.61 23.78
C GLN A 25 5.55 -43.44 24.16
N GLY A 26 5.87 -42.92 25.35
CA GLY A 26 7.24 -42.67 25.78
C GLY A 26 7.91 -41.52 25.01
N VAL A 27 7.14 -40.61 24.41
CA VAL A 27 7.66 -39.47 23.63
C VAL A 27 8.07 -38.30 24.53
N VAL A 28 7.38 -38.14 25.66
CA VAL A 28 7.59 -37.00 26.58
C VAL A 28 7.73 -37.47 28.04
N GLU A 29 8.52 -36.74 28.82
CA GLU A 29 8.55 -36.81 30.27
C GLU A 29 7.84 -35.60 30.87
N ILE A 30 7.22 -35.82 32.03
CA ILE A 30 6.50 -34.80 32.79
C ILE A 30 7.31 -34.61 34.08
N ASP A 31 7.76 -33.39 34.35
CA ASP A 31 8.53 -33.11 35.56
C ASP A 31 7.72 -33.37 36.87
N ARG A 32 8.41 -33.40 38.01
CA ARG A 32 7.80 -33.80 39.29
C ARG A 32 6.74 -32.82 39.81
N GLU A 33 6.91 -31.53 39.53
CA GLU A 33 5.89 -30.51 39.81
C GLU A 33 4.78 -30.53 38.76
N GLY A 34 5.03 -31.18 37.63
CA GLY A 34 4.07 -31.41 36.59
C GLY A 34 3.79 -30.18 35.73
N GLN A 35 4.76 -29.30 35.67
CA GLN A 35 4.66 -28.00 35.02
C GLN A 35 5.40 -27.96 33.68
N ARG A 36 6.30 -28.89 33.39
CA ARG A 36 6.97 -28.95 32.08
C ARG A 36 6.83 -30.32 31.44
N VAL A 37 6.51 -30.30 30.15
CA VAL A 37 6.53 -31.47 29.27
C VAL A 37 7.77 -31.34 28.40
N VAL A 38 8.72 -32.25 28.57
CA VAL A 38 9.98 -32.28 27.82
C VAL A 38 10.04 -33.54 26.95
N PRO A 39 10.55 -33.46 25.71
CA PRO A 39 10.77 -34.66 24.90
C PRO A 39 11.73 -35.62 25.62
N ARG A 40 11.47 -36.94 25.55
CA ARG A 40 12.41 -37.95 26.06
C ARG A 40 13.71 -37.92 25.25
N ALA A 41 14.83 -38.06 25.96
CA ALA A 41 16.16 -38.08 25.34
C ALA A 41 16.44 -39.38 24.57
N GLU A 42 16.04 -40.55 25.11
CA GLU A 42 16.29 -41.85 24.46
C GLU A 42 15.15 -42.87 24.65
N PRO A 43 14.77 -43.61 23.58
CA PRO A 43 15.17 -43.39 22.18
C PRO A 43 14.54 -42.10 21.61
N PRO A 44 15.20 -41.42 20.65
CA PRO A 44 14.70 -40.17 20.11
C PRO A 44 13.36 -40.38 19.37
N PRO A 45 12.34 -39.54 19.62
CA PRO A 45 11.05 -39.68 18.96
C PRO A 45 11.11 -39.37 17.46
N SER A 46 10.17 -39.93 16.69
CA SER A 46 10.02 -39.61 15.26
C SER A 46 9.82 -38.11 15.03
N GLU A 47 10.07 -37.63 13.81
CA GLU A 47 9.90 -36.22 13.46
C GLU A 47 8.47 -35.72 13.73
N GLU A 48 7.46 -36.55 13.42
CA GLU A 48 6.05 -36.28 13.73
C GLU A 48 5.79 -36.20 15.24
N ALA A 49 6.36 -37.12 16.01
CA ALA A 49 6.22 -37.15 17.47
C ALA A 49 6.92 -35.94 18.12
N ARG A 50 8.07 -35.51 17.59
CA ARG A 50 8.75 -34.26 17.98
C ARG A 50 7.89 -33.03 17.70
N ALA A 51 7.31 -32.91 16.51
CA ALA A 51 6.44 -31.79 16.15
C ALA A 51 5.21 -31.73 17.06
N ALA A 52 4.62 -32.88 17.37
CA ALA A 52 3.50 -32.99 18.31
C ALA A 52 3.88 -32.59 19.74
N ALA A 53 5.06 -32.97 20.21
CA ALA A 53 5.57 -32.58 21.53
C ALA A 53 5.84 -31.07 21.60
N ALA A 54 6.39 -30.47 20.53
CA ALA A 54 6.61 -29.02 20.46
C ALA A 54 5.28 -28.23 20.45
N GLN A 55 4.27 -28.70 19.70
CA GLN A 55 2.93 -28.11 19.69
C GLN A 55 2.28 -28.18 21.09
N LEU A 56 2.42 -29.31 21.79
CA LEU A 56 1.93 -29.49 23.16
C LEU A 56 2.64 -28.54 24.14
N ALA A 57 3.97 -28.40 24.05
CA ALA A 57 4.73 -27.49 24.90
C ALA A 57 4.29 -26.02 24.71
N ALA A 58 4.12 -25.58 23.45
CA ALA A 58 3.64 -24.23 23.15
C ALA A 58 2.22 -23.97 23.71
N ALA A 59 1.33 -24.96 23.59
CA ALA A 59 -0.02 -24.88 24.17
C ALA A 59 0.02 -24.76 25.70
N LEU A 60 0.89 -25.51 26.37
CA LEU A 60 1.07 -25.45 27.83
C LEU A 60 1.61 -24.09 28.30
N GLU A 61 2.54 -23.49 27.56
CA GLU A 61 3.00 -22.12 27.84
C GLU A 61 1.88 -21.08 27.64
N THR A 62 1.04 -21.27 26.63
CA THR A 62 -0.10 -20.36 26.37
C THR A 62 -1.12 -20.40 27.51
N ILE A 63 -1.56 -21.60 27.94
CA ILE A 63 -2.57 -21.72 29.00
C ILE A 63 -2.06 -21.26 30.38
N ARG A 64 -0.74 -21.19 30.59
CA ARG A 64 -0.14 -20.62 31.82
C ARG A 64 -0.36 -19.11 31.93
N ALA A 65 -0.51 -18.43 30.81
CA ALA A 65 -0.80 -17.00 30.79
C ALA A 65 -2.27 -16.69 31.09
N PHE A 66 -3.15 -17.71 31.14
CA PHE A 66 -4.57 -17.51 31.40
C PHE A 66 -4.83 -17.36 32.90
N PRO A 67 -5.79 -16.50 33.29
CA PRO A 67 -6.21 -16.37 34.68
C PRO A 67 -6.80 -17.70 35.18
N GLU A 68 -6.73 -17.92 36.50
CA GLU A 68 -7.41 -19.07 37.10
C GLU A 68 -8.92 -18.92 36.94
N PRO A 69 -9.63 -19.92 36.39
CA PRO A 69 -11.09 -19.89 36.31
C PRO A 69 -11.68 -19.92 37.73
N PRO A 70 -12.71 -19.12 38.03
CA PRO A 70 -13.28 -19.05 39.36
C PRO A 70 -13.90 -20.39 39.79
N ALA A 71 -13.86 -20.69 41.09
CA ALA A 71 -14.29 -21.97 41.68
C ALA A 71 -15.83 -22.22 41.71
N SER A 72 -16.65 -21.35 41.09
CA SER A 72 -18.15 -21.39 40.95
C SER A 72 -18.98 -21.07 42.22
N PRO A 73 -20.29 -20.72 42.19
CA PRO A 73 -21.22 -20.37 41.09
C PRO A 73 -22.00 -19.06 41.31
N ASP A 74 -21.99 -18.12 40.36
CA ASP A 74 -23.20 -17.37 40.06
C ASP A 74 -23.37 -17.33 38.54
N LEU A 75 -23.61 -18.51 37.98
CA LEU A 75 -23.87 -18.73 36.55
C LEU A 75 -25.30 -18.30 36.20
N GLN A 76 -25.71 -17.12 36.67
CA GLN A 76 -27.01 -16.54 36.36
C GLN A 76 -26.93 -15.76 35.05
N GLY A 77 -27.82 -16.10 34.13
CA GLY A 77 -27.94 -15.43 32.84
C GLY A 77 -27.16 -16.11 31.72
N PRO A 78 -27.25 -15.57 30.49
CA PRO A 78 -26.63 -16.14 29.29
C PRO A 78 -25.09 -16.05 29.33
N VAL A 79 -24.44 -16.99 28.65
CA VAL A 79 -22.98 -17.04 28.44
C VAL A 79 -22.68 -16.92 26.95
N SER A 80 -21.66 -16.15 26.54
CA SER A 80 -21.17 -16.19 25.16
C SER A 80 -19.94 -17.07 25.01
N VAL A 81 -19.90 -17.91 23.98
CA VAL A 81 -18.74 -18.64 23.49
C VAL A 81 -18.23 -17.96 22.23
N ILE A 82 -17.01 -17.43 22.26
CA ILE A 82 -16.39 -16.69 21.15
C ILE A 82 -15.28 -17.53 20.52
N LEU A 83 -15.47 -17.94 19.26
CA LEU A 83 -14.58 -18.87 18.57
C LEU A 83 -13.41 -18.14 17.90
N CYS A 84 -12.24 -18.16 18.52
CA CYS A 84 -11.00 -17.49 18.09
C CYS A 84 -9.85 -18.48 17.78
N GLY A 85 -10.11 -19.78 17.63
CA GLY A 85 -9.05 -20.79 17.44
C GLY A 85 -8.35 -20.81 16.08
N GLY A 86 -8.86 -20.07 15.09
CA GLY A 86 -8.35 -20.08 13.72
C GLY A 86 -7.13 -19.18 13.50
N ARG A 87 -6.11 -19.70 12.80
CA ARG A 87 -4.84 -18.98 12.47
C ARG A 87 -4.99 -17.66 11.70
N GLY A 88 -6.14 -17.38 11.10
CA GLY A 88 -6.36 -16.13 10.36
C GLY A 88 -5.39 -15.89 9.20
N THR A 89 -4.97 -16.93 8.47
CA THR A 89 -3.89 -16.85 7.46
C THR A 89 -4.11 -15.80 6.35
N ARG A 90 -5.38 -15.45 6.08
CA ARG A 90 -5.75 -14.41 5.10
C ARG A 90 -5.46 -12.98 5.58
N MET A 91 -5.25 -12.77 6.89
CA MET A 91 -4.76 -11.50 7.45
C MET A 91 -3.29 -11.24 7.12
N ARG A 92 -2.54 -12.26 6.69
CA ARG A 92 -1.12 -12.20 6.29
C ARG A 92 -0.16 -11.58 7.33
N SER A 93 -0.56 -11.48 8.59
CA SER A 93 0.32 -11.14 9.71
C SER A 93 0.93 -12.40 10.31
N ARG A 94 2.20 -12.32 10.74
CA ARG A 94 2.93 -13.41 11.41
C ARG A 94 2.84 -13.33 12.93
N ASP A 95 2.49 -12.15 13.45
CA ASP A 95 2.68 -11.73 14.84
C ASP A 95 1.39 -11.19 15.48
N LYS A 96 0.31 -11.07 14.71
CA LYS A 96 -0.98 -10.55 15.17
C LYS A 96 -2.13 -11.47 14.81
N HIS A 97 -2.84 -11.91 15.85
CA HIS A 97 -4.05 -12.70 15.72
C HIS A 97 -5.18 -11.85 15.13
N LYS A 98 -6.00 -12.45 14.26
CA LYS A 98 -7.04 -11.72 13.49
C LYS A 98 -7.96 -10.87 14.36
N VAL A 99 -8.38 -11.38 15.52
CA VAL A 99 -9.35 -10.68 16.39
C VAL A 99 -8.71 -9.54 17.20
N CYS A 100 -7.38 -9.45 17.22
CA CYS A 100 -6.63 -8.37 17.86
C CYS A 100 -6.35 -7.20 16.91
N PHE A 101 -6.78 -7.26 15.66
CA PHE A 101 -6.69 -6.12 14.75
C PHE A 101 -7.63 -5.00 15.22
N PRO A 102 -7.17 -3.74 15.20
CA PRO A 102 -8.00 -2.62 15.57
C PRO A 102 -9.09 -2.40 14.53
N VAL A 103 -10.28 -2.07 15.01
CA VAL A 103 -11.42 -1.57 14.25
C VAL A 103 -11.83 -0.26 14.89
N ALA A 104 -11.63 0.85 14.19
CA ALA A 104 -11.82 2.20 14.72
C ALA A 104 -11.01 2.43 16.02
N GLY A 105 -9.75 1.98 16.02
CA GLY A 105 -8.79 2.20 17.12
C GLY A 105 -8.88 1.23 18.30
N ARG A 106 -9.78 0.24 18.29
CA ARG A 106 -9.95 -0.76 19.37
C ARG A 106 -9.98 -2.18 18.82
N ALA A 107 -9.37 -3.14 19.51
CA ALA A 107 -9.33 -4.53 19.04
C ALA A 107 -10.74 -5.10 18.80
N ALA A 108 -10.92 -5.81 17.69
CA ALA A 108 -12.22 -6.35 17.28
C ALA A 108 -12.86 -7.25 18.36
N ILE A 109 -12.07 -8.07 19.06
CA ILE A 109 -12.55 -8.94 20.14
C ILE A 109 -13.15 -8.16 21.31
N ASN A 110 -12.51 -7.08 21.74
CA ASN A 110 -13.00 -6.27 22.87
C ASN A 110 -14.29 -5.55 22.50
N ARG A 111 -14.40 -5.11 21.25
CA ARG A 111 -15.65 -4.54 20.72
C ARG A 111 -16.78 -5.57 20.71
N ALA A 112 -16.49 -6.82 20.34
CA ALA A 112 -17.47 -7.90 20.37
C ALA A 112 -17.96 -8.20 21.80
N ILE A 113 -17.04 -8.29 22.76
CA ILE A 113 -17.37 -8.50 24.18
C ILE A 113 -18.29 -7.39 24.69
N GLU A 114 -17.93 -6.13 24.46
CA GLU A 114 -18.75 -4.97 24.84
C GLU A 114 -20.17 -5.02 24.25
N VAL A 115 -20.31 -5.40 22.98
CA VAL A 115 -21.63 -5.57 22.33
C VAL A 115 -22.46 -6.64 23.06
N TYR A 116 -21.84 -7.75 23.47
CA TYR A 116 -22.53 -8.81 24.19
C TYR A 116 -22.91 -8.38 25.62
N GLU A 117 -22.02 -7.63 26.31
CA GLU A 117 -22.29 -7.04 27.62
C GLU A 117 -23.47 -6.06 27.57
N GLN A 118 -23.53 -5.20 26.53
CA GLN A 118 -24.67 -4.30 26.28
C GLN A 118 -25.99 -5.06 26.07
N CYS A 119 -25.91 -6.31 25.59
CA CYS A 119 -27.07 -7.19 25.41
C CYS A 119 -27.36 -8.06 26.65
N GLY A 120 -26.71 -7.80 27.78
CA GLY A 120 -26.95 -8.49 29.05
C GLY A 120 -26.20 -9.82 29.21
N ILE A 121 -25.20 -10.10 28.36
CA ILE A 121 -24.33 -11.27 28.46
C ILE A 121 -23.01 -10.83 29.10
N ARG A 122 -22.83 -11.11 30.39
CA ARG A 122 -21.66 -10.65 31.17
C ARG A 122 -20.55 -11.69 31.34
N ARG A 123 -20.79 -12.91 30.86
CA ARG A 123 -19.84 -14.02 30.96
C ARG A 123 -19.45 -14.50 29.57
N HIS A 124 -18.15 -14.60 29.35
CA HIS A 124 -17.57 -14.91 28.04
C HIS A 124 -16.59 -16.07 28.16
N VAL A 125 -16.70 -17.06 27.29
CA VAL A 125 -15.72 -18.14 27.11
C VAL A 125 -15.06 -17.92 25.75
N VAL A 126 -13.80 -17.51 25.75
CA VAL A 126 -13.03 -17.24 24.53
C VAL A 126 -12.22 -18.49 24.19
N VAL A 127 -12.56 -19.11 23.06
CA VAL A 127 -11.82 -20.27 22.55
C VAL A 127 -10.66 -19.79 21.71
N VAL A 128 -9.43 -20.00 22.17
CA VAL A 128 -8.20 -19.53 21.51
C VAL A 128 -7.38 -20.69 20.98
N GLY A 129 -6.48 -20.40 20.03
CA GLY A 129 -5.58 -21.39 19.46
C GLY A 129 -4.18 -20.80 19.32
N VAL A 130 -3.65 -20.82 18.09
CA VAL A 130 -2.36 -20.18 17.78
C VAL A 130 -2.41 -18.69 18.09
N LEU A 131 -1.38 -18.14 18.76
CA LEU A 131 -1.34 -16.77 19.30
C LEU A 131 -2.40 -16.48 20.39
N GLY A 132 -2.87 -17.52 21.09
CA GLY A 132 -3.90 -17.38 22.12
C GLY A 132 -3.50 -16.49 23.30
N GLU A 133 -2.21 -16.42 23.63
CA GLU A 133 -1.63 -15.54 24.64
C GLU A 133 -1.85 -14.07 24.30
N GLN A 134 -1.76 -13.70 23.02
CA GLN A 134 -2.00 -12.34 22.56
C GLN A 134 -3.49 -11.99 22.65
N VAL A 135 -4.37 -12.92 22.28
CA VAL A 135 -5.83 -12.73 22.42
C VAL A 135 -6.20 -12.56 23.89
N ALA A 136 -5.65 -13.40 24.77
CA ALA A 136 -5.90 -13.32 26.20
C ALA A 136 -5.39 -12.00 26.79
N ALA A 137 -4.16 -11.59 26.46
CA ALA A 137 -3.60 -10.31 26.91
C ALA A 137 -4.45 -9.11 26.44
N GLU A 138 -4.89 -9.12 25.18
CA GLU A 138 -5.71 -8.04 24.61
C GLU A 138 -7.08 -7.94 25.28
N VAL A 139 -7.71 -9.08 25.58
CA VAL A 139 -9.01 -9.14 26.25
C VAL A 139 -8.90 -8.73 27.72
N LEU A 140 -7.94 -9.30 28.46
CA LEU A 140 -7.74 -9.02 29.89
C LEU A 140 -7.34 -7.57 30.16
N ARG A 141 -6.76 -6.88 29.17
CA ARG A 141 -6.44 -5.45 29.26
C ARG A 141 -7.69 -4.58 29.45
N GLU A 142 -8.83 -4.99 28.91
CA GLU A 142 -10.09 -4.23 28.97
C GLU A 142 -11.18 -4.92 29.80
N HIS A 143 -11.15 -6.25 29.87
CA HIS A 143 -12.12 -7.10 30.59
C HIS A 143 -11.37 -8.04 31.55
N PRO A 144 -10.87 -7.54 32.70
CA PRO A 144 -10.07 -8.33 33.66
C PRO A 144 -10.89 -9.39 34.40
N GLU A 145 -12.22 -9.26 34.42
CA GLU A 145 -13.17 -10.18 35.04
C GLU A 145 -14.24 -10.58 34.01
N GLY A 146 -15.04 -11.61 34.28
CA GLY A 146 -16.14 -12.01 33.37
C GLY A 146 -15.71 -12.85 32.15
N VAL A 147 -14.40 -13.12 31.98
CA VAL A 147 -13.88 -13.89 30.82
C VAL A 147 -13.14 -15.15 31.27
N ASP A 148 -13.46 -16.28 30.62
CA ASP A 148 -12.71 -17.54 30.66
C ASP A 148 -12.05 -17.81 29.31
N PHE A 149 -10.92 -18.53 29.34
CA PHE A 149 -10.21 -18.96 28.14
C PHE A 149 -10.16 -20.47 28.03
N VAL A 150 -10.35 -20.98 26.82
CA VAL A 150 -10.22 -22.40 26.50
C VAL A 150 -9.31 -22.54 25.29
N TYR A 151 -8.39 -23.50 25.31
CA TYR A 151 -7.42 -23.70 24.23
C TYR A 151 -7.85 -24.83 23.29
N GLN A 152 -7.91 -24.53 22.00
CA GLN A 152 -8.08 -25.48 20.91
C GLN A 152 -6.70 -25.89 20.39
N LEU A 153 -6.30 -27.13 20.64
CA LEU A 153 -4.98 -27.63 20.25
C LEU A 153 -4.92 -27.90 18.75
N ASN A 154 -5.95 -28.56 18.22
CA ASN A 154 -6.04 -28.90 16.82
C ASN A 154 -7.20 -28.13 16.17
N PRO A 155 -6.93 -27.15 15.29
CA PRO A 155 -7.97 -26.33 14.69
C PRO A 155 -8.69 -27.07 13.55
N ILE A 156 -9.45 -28.11 13.88
CA ILE A 156 -10.17 -28.98 12.92
C ILE A 156 -11.62 -28.53 12.66
N GLY A 157 -11.92 -27.24 12.86
CA GLY A 157 -13.22 -26.65 12.53
C GLY A 157 -13.88 -25.90 13.70
N THR A 158 -14.99 -25.21 13.40
CA THR A 158 -15.74 -24.38 14.36
C THR A 158 -16.53 -25.21 15.37
N GLY A 159 -16.98 -26.40 14.98
CA GLY A 159 -17.66 -27.34 15.85
C GLY A 159 -16.71 -27.93 16.90
N ASN A 160 -15.49 -28.29 16.50
CA ASN A 160 -14.44 -28.72 17.43
C ASN A 160 -14.07 -27.61 18.42
N ALA A 161 -13.96 -26.35 17.96
CA ALA A 161 -13.73 -25.21 18.85
C ALA A 161 -14.86 -25.07 19.89
N ALA A 162 -16.12 -25.20 19.46
CA ALA A 162 -17.28 -25.18 20.34
C ALA A 162 -17.30 -26.36 21.33
N LYS A 163 -16.83 -27.56 20.95
CA LYS A 163 -16.66 -28.71 21.86
C LYS A 163 -15.76 -28.38 23.04
N GLN A 164 -14.67 -27.63 22.80
CA GLN A 164 -13.76 -27.24 23.89
C GLN A 164 -14.47 -26.37 24.93
N ALA A 165 -15.25 -25.37 24.48
CA ALA A 165 -16.03 -24.52 25.38
C ALA A 165 -17.18 -25.28 26.07
N ALA A 166 -17.88 -26.15 25.33
CA ALA A 166 -18.96 -26.96 25.88
C ALA A 166 -18.47 -27.87 27.02
N TYR A 167 -17.27 -28.45 26.88
CA TYR A 167 -16.66 -29.24 27.94
C TYR A 167 -16.47 -28.45 29.24
N LEU A 168 -16.01 -27.20 29.16
CA LEU A 168 -15.89 -26.33 30.34
C LEU A 168 -17.26 -26.04 30.98
N LEU A 169 -18.26 -25.69 30.17
CA LEU A 169 -19.60 -25.38 30.64
C LEU A 169 -20.29 -26.60 31.28
N GLU A 170 -20.11 -27.80 30.72
CA GLU A 170 -20.62 -29.05 31.27
C GLU A 170 -20.00 -29.36 32.65
N ARG A 171 -18.69 -29.15 32.81
CA ARG A 171 -18.01 -29.33 34.12
C ARG A 171 -18.50 -28.35 35.17
N GLN A 172 -18.93 -27.16 34.75
CA GLN A 172 -19.53 -26.16 35.62
C GLN A 172 -21.04 -26.39 35.84
N TYR A 173 -21.58 -27.50 35.32
CA TYR A 173 -23.02 -27.84 35.37
C TYR A 173 -23.91 -26.74 34.79
N TYR A 174 -23.42 -25.96 33.83
CA TYR A 174 -24.17 -24.86 33.24
C TYR A 174 -25.33 -25.38 32.36
N GLN A 175 -26.54 -24.86 32.61
CA GLN A 175 -27.77 -25.27 31.91
C GLN A 175 -28.51 -24.09 31.24
N GLY A 176 -27.92 -22.89 31.23
CA GLY A 176 -28.55 -21.68 30.72
C GLY A 176 -28.52 -21.52 29.19
N ASP A 177 -28.69 -20.27 28.76
CA ASP A 177 -28.62 -19.88 27.34
C ASP A 177 -27.15 -19.68 26.93
N VAL A 178 -26.75 -20.16 25.74
CA VAL A 178 -25.38 -20.04 25.23
C VAL A 178 -25.40 -19.34 23.87
N LEU A 179 -24.85 -18.14 23.81
CA LEU A 179 -24.58 -17.44 22.55
C LEU A 179 -23.26 -17.99 21.98
N VAL A 180 -23.27 -18.59 20.79
CA VAL A 180 -22.04 -19.05 20.13
C VAL A 180 -21.79 -18.19 18.91
N VAL A 181 -20.60 -17.57 18.81
CA VAL A 181 -20.26 -16.62 17.74
C VAL A 181 -18.83 -16.84 17.25
N ALA A 182 -18.62 -16.67 15.94
CA ALA A 182 -17.26 -16.57 15.40
C ALA A 182 -16.58 -15.27 15.87
N GLY A 183 -15.32 -15.35 16.30
CA GLY A 183 -14.58 -14.19 16.81
C GLY A 183 -14.20 -13.15 15.74
N ASP A 184 -14.41 -13.47 14.47
CA ASP A 184 -14.13 -12.60 13.33
C ASP A 184 -15.34 -11.80 12.85
N LYS A 185 -16.19 -11.40 13.80
CA LYS A 185 -17.43 -10.67 13.55
C LYS A 185 -17.41 -9.33 14.27
N VAL A 186 -17.92 -8.31 13.60
CA VAL A 186 -18.32 -7.04 14.22
C VAL A 186 -19.83 -6.96 14.08
N ILE A 187 -20.50 -6.98 15.23
CA ILE A 187 -21.95 -7.16 15.32
C ILE A 187 -22.56 -5.91 15.95
N ASP A 188 -23.66 -5.44 15.37
CA ASP A 188 -24.48 -4.39 15.95
C ASP A 188 -25.31 -4.95 17.12
N PRO A 189 -25.39 -4.25 18.29
CA PRO A 189 -26.17 -4.71 19.44
C PRO A 189 -27.62 -5.08 19.11
N ARG A 190 -28.23 -4.42 18.10
CA ARG A 190 -29.60 -4.71 17.66
C ARG A 190 -29.77 -6.14 17.14
N ALA A 191 -28.77 -6.71 16.47
CA ALA A 191 -28.81 -8.09 15.99
C ALA A 191 -28.82 -9.09 17.15
N ILE A 192 -27.95 -8.91 18.16
CA ILE A 192 -27.91 -9.79 19.33
C ILE A 192 -29.17 -9.64 20.17
N ALA A 193 -29.65 -8.41 20.41
CA ALA A 193 -30.88 -8.17 21.14
C ALA A 193 -32.10 -8.82 20.46
N LYS A 194 -32.19 -8.75 19.13
CA LYS A 194 -33.23 -9.44 18.35
C LYS A 194 -33.13 -10.96 18.48
N LEU A 195 -31.93 -11.52 18.34
CA LEU A 195 -31.70 -12.96 18.48
C LEU A 195 -32.12 -13.47 19.87
N VAL A 196 -31.68 -12.80 20.93
CA VAL A 196 -32.03 -13.14 22.33
C VAL A 196 -33.54 -13.08 22.55
N ARG A 197 -34.19 -12.02 22.06
CA ARG A 197 -35.64 -11.84 22.19
C ARG A 197 -36.42 -12.96 21.49
N GLU A 198 -36.16 -13.18 20.21
CA GLU A 198 -36.81 -14.22 19.40
C GLU A 198 -36.61 -15.62 19.97
N PHE A 199 -35.39 -15.92 20.43
CA PHE A 199 -35.06 -17.20 21.05
C PHE A 199 -35.91 -17.49 22.30
N ARG A 200 -36.09 -16.47 23.17
CA ARG A 200 -36.86 -16.60 24.41
C ARG A 200 -38.37 -16.59 24.16
N GLU A 201 -38.87 -15.62 23.39
CA GLU A 201 -40.31 -15.47 23.13
C GLU A 201 -40.89 -16.68 22.39
N ARG A 202 -40.11 -17.28 21.48
CA ARG A 202 -40.55 -18.46 20.73
C ARG A 202 -40.20 -19.77 21.45
N GLY A 203 -39.55 -19.73 22.60
CA GLY A 203 -39.16 -20.92 23.36
C GLY A 203 -38.32 -21.89 22.54
N ALA A 204 -37.34 -21.37 21.79
CA ALA A 204 -36.47 -22.19 20.95
C ALA A 204 -35.37 -22.89 21.78
N ASP A 205 -34.90 -24.03 21.28
CA ASP A 205 -33.69 -24.70 21.75
C ASP A 205 -32.45 -24.27 20.97
N LEU A 206 -32.64 -23.82 19.72
CA LEU A 206 -31.62 -23.20 18.88
C LEU A 206 -32.26 -22.08 18.03
N ALA A 207 -31.69 -20.87 18.10
CA ALA A 207 -31.94 -19.80 17.13
C ALA A 207 -30.69 -19.52 16.30
N VAL A 208 -30.87 -19.46 14.97
CA VAL A 208 -29.78 -19.23 14.00
C VAL A 208 -30.01 -17.90 13.32
N THR A 209 -29.03 -17.02 13.35
CA THR A 209 -29.10 -15.75 12.62
C THR A 209 -28.87 -16.01 11.14
N VAL A 210 -29.77 -15.49 10.29
CA VAL A 210 -29.75 -15.69 8.83
C VAL A 210 -29.88 -14.38 8.10
N ALA A 211 -29.33 -14.31 6.89
CA ALA A 211 -29.36 -13.11 6.07
C ALA A 211 -29.51 -13.45 4.57
N PRO A 212 -29.86 -12.47 3.70
CA PRO A 212 -30.03 -12.71 2.27
C PRO A 212 -28.76 -13.24 1.59
N LYS A 213 -28.90 -14.24 0.72
CA LYS A 213 -27.77 -14.92 0.07
C LYS A 213 -26.92 -14.01 -0.80
N GLU A 214 -27.52 -12.99 -1.43
CA GLU A 214 -26.88 -12.11 -2.41
C GLU A 214 -25.66 -11.37 -1.85
N ARG A 215 -25.64 -11.11 -0.54
CA ARG A 215 -24.58 -10.37 0.13
C ARG A 215 -23.37 -11.24 0.52
N TRP A 216 -23.56 -12.54 0.76
CA TRP A 216 -22.48 -13.46 1.17
C TRP A 216 -22.52 -14.77 0.37
N PRO A 217 -22.06 -14.75 -0.89
CA PRO A 217 -22.14 -15.90 -1.78
C PRO A 217 -21.36 -17.13 -1.25
N ASP A 218 -20.32 -16.90 -0.46
CA ASP A 218 -19.44 -17.93 0.10
C ASP A 218 -19.93 -18.53 1.44
N SER A 219 -21.00 -17.97 2.03
CA SER A 219 -21.56 -18.46 3.29
C SER A 219 -22.46 -19.68 3.09
N GLY A 220 -22.60 -20.51 4.13
CA GLY A 220 -23.42 -21.72 4.11
C GLY A 220 -24.91 -21.43 3.89
N ARG A 221 -25.57 -22.26 3.09
CA ARG A 221 -26.92 -22.04 2.54
C ARG A 221 -27.91 -22.63 3.52
N ILE A 222 -28.88 -21.83 3.96
CA ILE A 222 -29.90 -22.28 4.90
C ILE A 222 -30.94 -23.09 4.13
N VAL A 223 -31.14 -24.34 4.57
CA VAL A 223 -32.07 -25.28 3.97
C VAL A 223 -33.30 -25.41 4.86
N PHE A 224 -34.47 -25.24 4.24
CA PHE A 224 -35.78 -25.43 4.86
C PHE A 224 -36.43 -26.71 4.32
N ARG A 225 -37.23 -27.37 5.17
CA ARG A 225 -38.17 -28.41 4.77
C ARG A 225 -39.35 -27.80 4.02
N ARG A 226 -40.17 -28.64 3.36
CA ARG A 226 -41.37 -28.19 2.65
C ARG A 226 -42.41 -27.52 3.55
N ASP A 227 -42.43 -27.87 4.84
CA ASP A 227 -43.27 -27.25 5.87
C ASP A 227 -42.74 -25.89 6.36
N GLY A 228 -41.61 -25.41 5.82
CA GLY A 228 -40.97 -24.15 6.18
C GLY A 228 -40.08 -24.24 7.44
N ALA A 229 -39.95 -25.41 8.06
CA ALA A 229 -39.08 -25.59 9.22
C ALA A 229 -37.59 -25.63 8.82
N LEU A 230 -36.74 -25.03 9.65
CA LEU A 230 -35.29 -25.05 9.45
C LEU A 230 -34.76 -26.48 9.56
N HIS A 231 -33.95 -26.90 8.58
CA HIS A 231 -33.41 -28.25 8.49
C HIS A 231 -31.90 -28.31 8.66
N ALA A 232 -31.14 -27.57 7.86
CA ALA A 232 -29.69 -27.70 7.81
C ALA A 232 -29.02 -26.42 7.27
N THR A 233 -27.70 -26.37 7.36
CA THR A 233 -26.86 -25.47 6.57
C THR A 233 -26.00 -26.33 5.63
N VAL A 234 -25.90 -25.95 4.36
CA VAL A 234 -25.02 -26.62 3.39
C VAL A 234 -23.91 -25.65 2.99
N GLU A 235 -22.65 -26.01 3.25
CA GLU A 235 -21.52 -25.11 2.97
C GLU A 235 -21.33 -24.89 1.46
N ALA A 236 -20.88 -23.69 1.07
CA ALA A 236 -20.68 -23.34 -0.33
C ALA A 236 -19.72 -24.30 -1.06
N ARG A 237 -18.75 -24.86 -0.35
CA ARG A 237 -17.83 -25.87 -0.91
C ARG A 237 -18.46 -27.23 -1.09
N ASP A 238 -19.42 -27.63 -0.26
CA ASP A 238 -20.16 -28.87 -0.49
C ASP A 238 -21.05 -28.75 -1.73
N VAL A 239 -21.66 -27.57 -1.94
CA VAL A 239 -22.39 -27.25 -3.18
C VAL A 239 -21.46 -27.30 -4.41
N ALA A 240 -20.29 -26.66 -4.34
CA ALA A 240 -19.31 -26.68 -5.41
C ALA A 240 -18.81 -28.12 -5.70
N ARG A 241 -18.60 -28.93 -4.66
CA ARG A 241 -18.21 -30.34 -4.78
C ARG A 241 -19.28 -31.14 -5.49
N ALA A 242 -20.53 -31.07 -5.02
CA ALA A 242 -21.64 -31.81 -5.60
C ALA A 242 -21.88 -31.43 -7.06
N ARG A 243 -21.78 -30.12 -7.38
CA ARG A 243 -21.86 -29.62 -8.77
C ARG A 243 -20.76 -30.22 -9.65
N ALA A 244 -19.51 -30.18 -9.20
CA ALA A 244 -18.37 -30.70 -9.94
C ALA A 244 -18.47 -32.21 -10.17
N LEU A 245 -18.76 -32.98 -9.12
CA LEU A 245 -18.94 -34.44 -9.20
C LEU A 245 -20.10 -34.81 -10.13
N GLY A 246 -21.23 -34.12 -10.02
CA GLY A 246 -22.37 -34.31 -10.91
C GLY A 246 -22.05 -33.98 -12.37
N ARG A 247 -21.30 -32.90 -12.63
CA ARG A 247 -20.87 -32.50 -13.97
C ARG A 247 -19.90 -33.53 -14.58
N ILE A 248 -18.91 -34.00 -13.81
CA ILE A 248 -17.97 -35.05 -14.23
C ILE A 248 -18.72 -36.29 -14.71
N LEU A 249 -19.68 -36.79 -13.92
CA LEU A 249 -20.46 -37.97 -14.31
C LEU A 249 -21.31 -37.72 -15.55
N ARG A 250 -22.03 -36.60 -15.62
CA ARG A 250 -22.89 -36.26 -16.77
C ARG A 250 -22.10 -36.12 -18.07
N GLU A 251 -20.97 -35.42 -18.04
CA GLU A 251 -20.17 -35.18 -19.24
C GLU A 251 -19.44 -36.44 -19.70
N LYS A 252 -18.97 -37.29 -18.78
CA LYS A 252 -18.37 -38.58 -19.14
C LYS A 252 -19.40 -39.57 -19.67
N GLU A 253 -20.65 -39.51 -19.20
CA GLU A 253 -21.76 -40.31 -19.73
C GLU A 253 -22.17 -39.86 -21.13
N ALA A 254 -22.20 -38.54 -21.38
CA ALA A 254 -22.46 -38.00 -22.72
C ALA A 254 -21.32 -38.24 -23.71
N SER A 255 -20.06 -38.27 -23.23
CA SER A 255 -18.85 -38.45 -24.04
C SER A 255 -17.90 -39.46 -23.39
N PRO A 256 -18.04 -40.77 -23.67
CA PRO A 256 -17.24 -41.82 -23.04
C PRO A 256 -15.72 -41.66 -23.21
N ASP A 257 -15.27 -41.04 -24.30
CA ASP A 257 -13.85 -40.85 -24.64
C ASP A 257 -13.22 -39.59 -24.01
N LEU A 258 -13.95 -38.84 -23.16
CA LEU A 258 -13.46 -37.60 -22.56
C LEU A 258 -12.16 -37.83 -21.76
N ALA A 259 -11.11 -37.05 -22.06
CA ALA A 259 -9.82 -37.16 -21.40
C ALA A 259 -9.85 -36.61 -19.97
N ASN A 260 -8.97 -37.14 -19.09
CA ASN A 260 -8.89 -36.70 -17.71
C ASN A 260 -8.45 -35.23 -17.57
N ASP A 261 -7.68 -34.70 -18.52
CA ASP A 261 -7.25 -33.28 -18.52
C ASP A 261 -8.45 -32.31 -18.52
N TYR A 262 -9.53 -32.67 -19.21
CA TYR A 262 -10.77 -31.91 -19.21
C TYR A 262 -11.50 -32.03 -17.86
N LEU A 263 -11.59 -33.24 -17.29
CA LEU A 263 -12.20 -33.47 -15.97
C LEU A 263 -11.42 -32.76 -14.84
N LEU A 264 -10.08 -32.71 -14.95
CA LEU A 264 -9.22 -31.90 -14.08
C LEU A 264 -9.50 -30.40 -14.26
N GLY A 265 -9.93 -29.96 -15.44
CA GLY A 265 -10.48 -28.62 -15.69
C GLY A 265 -11.67 -28.32 -14.78
N ILE A 266 -12.66 -29.21 -14.72
CA ILE A 266 -13.84 -29.08 -13.84
C ILE A 266 -13.43 -29.00 -12.37
N ILE A 267 -12.47 -29.82 -11.92
CA ILE A 267 -11.96 -29.76 -10.54
C ILE A 267 -11.28 -28.42 -10.25
N ARG A 268 -10.45 -27.92 -11.18
CA ARG A 268 -9.75 -26.62 -11.04
C ARG A 268 -10.73 -25.44 -10.99
N GLU A 269 -11.82 -25.50 -11.75
CA GLU A 269 -12.90 -24.52 -11.69
C GLU A 269 -13.60 -24.54 -10.31
N ALA A 270 -13.79 -25.72 -9.72
CA ALA A 270 -14.47 -25.86 -8.44
C ALA A 270 -13.58 -25.50 -7.23
N GLU A 271 -12.28 -25.83 -7.26
CA GLU A 271 -11.30 -25.45 -6.23
C GLU A 271 -9.90 -25.30 -6.85
N PRO A 272 -9.43 -24.06 -7.06
CA PRO A 272 -8.15 -23.81 -7.74
C PRO A 272 -6.91 -24.10 -6.85
N ARG A 273 -7.08 -24.23 -5.52
CA ARG A 273 -5.94 -24.48 -4.61
C ARG A 273 -5.65 -25.98 -4.50
N PRO A 274 -4.43 -26.44 -4.81
CA PRO A 274 -4.11 -27.87 -4.85
C PRO A 274 -4.38 -28.61 -3.53
N ASP A 275 -3.98 -28.03 -2.39
CA ASP A 275 -4.13 -28.67 -1.07
C ASP A 275 -5.61 -28.83 -0.68
N LYS A 276 -6.44 -27.83 -1.00
CA LYS A 276 -7.88 -27.87 -0.72
C LYS A 276 -8.62 -28.78 -1.69
N ALA A 277 -8.22 -28.81 -2.97
CA ALA A 277 -8.75 -29.76 -3.94
C ALA A 277 -8.45 -31.21 -3.53
N ARG A 278 -7.26 -31.47 -2.97
CA ARG A 278 -6.90 -32.80 -2.45
C ARG A 278 -7.79 -33.24 -1.28
N LEU A 279 -8.14 -32.34 -0.36
CA LEU A 279 -9.10 -32.63 0.71
C LEU A 279 -10.52 -32.89 0.17
N MET A 280 -10.94 -32.07 -0.80
CA MET A 280 -12.30 -32.07 -1.35
C MET A 280 -12.60 -33.27 -2.26
N PHE A 281 -11.64 -33.70 -3.06
CA PHE A 281 -11.84 -34.75 -4.07
C PHE A 281 -11.05 -36.04 -3.78
N GLY A 282 -10.03 -35.99 -2.91
CA GLY A 282 -9.33 -37.17 -2.40
C GLY A 282 -8.82 -38.11 -3.50
N GLU A 283 -9.24 -39.37 -3.41
CA GLU A 283 -8.85 -40.45 -4.33
C GLU A 283 -9.24 -40.17 -5.79
N LEU A 284 -10.37 -39.49 -6.03
CA LEU A 284 -10.78 -39.11 -7.38
C LEU A 284 -9.74 -38.21 -8.05
N LEU A 285 -9.25 -37.19 -7.34
CA LEU A 285 -8.22 -36.30 -7.87
C LEU A 285 -6.93 -37.06 -8.15
N ALA A 286 -6.49 -37.91 -7.22
CA ALA A 286 -5.28 -38.72 -7.38
C ALA A 286 -5.38 -39.63 -8.62
N ARG A 287 -6.53 -40.28 -8.83
CA ARG A 287 -6.78 -41.15 -9.98
C ARG A 287 -6.73 -40.36 -11.29
N LEU A 288 -7.46 -39.25 -11.37
CA LEU A 288 -7.52 -38.41 -12.57
C LEU A 288 -6.14 -37.82 -12.94
N GLN A 289 -5.28 -37.53 -11.96
CA GLN A 289 -3.92 -37.04 -12.20
C GLN A 289 -2.95 -38.15 -12.67
N SER A 290 -3.18 -39.39 -12.25
CA SER A 290 -2.31 -40.54 -12.59
C SER A 290 -2.60 -41.16 -13.96
N GLU A 291 -3.80 -40.93 -14.52
CA GLU A 291 -4.27 -41.61 -15.72
C GLU A 291 -4.63 -40.63 -16.84
N ARG A 292 -4.46 -41.03 -18.10
CA ARG A 292 -4.86 -40.23 -19.27
C ARG A 292 -6.37 -40.18 -19.46
N ALA A 293 -7.06 -41.27 -19.15
CA ALA A 293 -8.51 -41.39 -19.23
C ALA A 293 -8.99 -42.44 -18.21
N THR A 294 -10.05 -42.10 -17.46
CA THR A 294 -10.67 -43.01 -16.48
C THR A 294 -12.08 -43.37 -16.95
N PRO A 295 -12.45 -44.67 -17.08
CA PRO A 295 -13.74 -45.08 -17.62
C PRO A 295 -14.90 -44.81 -16.63
N LEU A 296 -16.11 -44.61 -17.15
CA LEU A 296 -17.29 -44.25 -16.35
C LEU A 296 -17.57 -45.19 -15.15
N PRO A 297 -17.44 -46.53 -15.25
CA PRO A 297 -17.61 -47.42 -14.10
C PRO A 297 -16.62 -47.15 -12.96
N ALA A 298 -15.37 -46.80 -13.28
CA ALA A 298 -14.36 -46.46 -12.28
C ALA A 298 -14.68 -45.12 -11.61
N LEU A 299 -15.20 -44.14 -12.35
CA LEU A 299 -15.70 -42.90 -11.76
C LEU A 299 -16.91 -43.14 -10.86
N ARG A 300 -17.86 -43.99 -11.25
CA ARG A 300 -19.04 -44.35 -10.43
C ARG A 300 -18.65 -45.13 -9.17
N ALA A 301 -17.52 -45.84 -9.17
CA ALA A 301 -17.00 -46.48 -7.96
C ALA A 301 -16.40 -45.48 -6.96
N LEU A 302 -15.86 -44.35 -7.46
CA LEU A 302 -15.23 -43.30 -6.63
C LEU A 302 -16.19 -42.18 -6.22
N ILE A 303 -17.27 -41.96 -6.99
CA ILE A 303 -18.26 -40.91 -6.76
C ILE A 303 -19.55 -41.55 -6.28
N ARG A 304 -19.86 -41.37 -4.99
CA ARG A 304 -21.08 -41.93 -4.42
C ARG A 304 -22.31 -41.08 -4.80
N PRO A 305 -23.50 -41.68 -5.00
CA PRO A 305 -24.70 -40.93 -5.39
C PRO A 305 -25.07 -39.77 -4.44
N ASP A 306 -24.92 -39.97 -3.12
CA ASP A 306 -25.13 -38.98 -2.05
C ASP A 306 -24.16 -37.80 -2.10
N GLN A 307 -23.05 -37.89 -2.84
CA GLN A 307 -22.09 -36.80 -2.99
C GLN A 307 -22.45 -35.84 -4.14
N THR A 308 -23.44 -36.20 -4.96
CA THR A 308 -23.85 -35.41 -6.14
C THR A 308 -25.18 -34.69 -5.93
N ARG A 309 -25.92 -35.05 -4.87
CA ARG A 309 -27.26 -34.57 -4.56
C ARG A 309 -27.43 -34.40 -3.06
N PHE A 310 -28.28 -33.45 -2.68
CA PHE A 310 -28.62 -33.18 -1.29
C PHE A 310 -29.97 -33.81 -0.97
N VAL A 311 -30.02 -34.62 0.09
CA VAL A 311 -31.23 -35.34 0.52
C VAL A 311 -31.76 -34.69 1.79
N ILE A 312 -32.98 -34.16 1.71
CA ILE A 312 -33.67 -33.47 2.81
C ILE A 312 -34.81 -34.37 3.30
N PRO A 313 -34.70 -34.98 4.48
CA PRO A 313 -35.80 -35.72 5.09
C PRO A 313 -36.92 -34.77 5.53
N GLU A 314 -38.16 -35.14 5.21
CA GLU A 314 -39.35 -34.33 5.45
C GLU A 314 -40.12 -34.80 6.69
N ALA A 315 -41.05 -33.98 7.19
CA ALA A 315 -41.82 -34.29 8.39
C ALA A 315 -42.70 -35.55 8.24
N ASP A 316 -43.17 -35.82 7.03
CA ASP A 316 -44.03 -36.97 6.69
C ASP A 316 -43.24 -38.26 6.41
N GLY A 317 -41.91 -38.24 6.57
CA GLY A 317 -41.03 -39.37 6.27
C GLY A 317 -40.62 -39.50 4.80
N SER A 318 -41.13 -38.63 3.92
CA SER A 318 -40.65 -38.53 2.55
C SER A 318 -39.30 -37.81 2.48
N HIS A 319 -38.67 -37.79 1.29
CA HIS A 319 -37.39 -37.13 1.06
C HIS A 319 -37.47 -36.20 -0.15
N THR A 320 -36.94 -35.00 -0.02
CA THR A 320 -36.69 -34.09 -1.14
C THR A 320 -35.23 -34.26 -1.57
N VAL A 321 -34.99 -34.52 -2.87
CA VAL A 321 -33.64 -34.72 -3.41
C VAL A 321 -33.34 -33.60 -4.40
N LEU A 322 -32.30 -32.81 -4.12
CA LEU A 322 -31.92 -31.65 -4.92
C LEU A 322 -30.53 -31.82 -5.53
N SER A 323 -30.34 -31.40 -6.77
CA SER A 323 -29.00 -31.15 -7.31
C SER A 323 -28.37 -29.91 -6.66
N ALA A 324 -27.07 -29.68 -6.86
CA ALA A 324 -26.41 -28.47 -6.40
C ALA A 324 -27.03 -27.18 -6.96
N ASP A 325 -27.48 -27.21 -8.22
CA ASP A 325 -28.09 -26.05 -8.88
C ASP A 325 -29.52 -25.82 -8.38
N GLN A 326 -30.30 -26.89 -8.20
CA GLN A 326 -31.63 -26.80 -7.59
C GLN A 326 -31.55 -26.31 -6.14
N LEU A 327 -30.55 -26.75 -5.37
CA LEU A 327 -30.32 -26.27 -4.01
C LEU A 327 -30.04 -24.76 -4.01
N GLU A 328 -29.21 -24.28 -4.93
CA GLU A 328 -28.96 -22.83 -5.07
C GLU A 328 -30.24 -22.07 -5.42
N GLU A 329 -31.08 -22.59 -6.32
CA GLU A 329 -32.32 -21.92 -6.71
C GLU A 329 -33.33 -21.81 -5.55
N VAL A 330 -33.47 -22.85 -4.73
CA VAL A 330 -34.46 -22.87 -3.64
C VAL A 330 -33.99 -22.19 -2.35
N THR A 331 -32.68 -21.93 -2.22
CA THR A 331 -32.11 -21.29 -1.02
C THR A 331 -31.91 -19.79 -1.23
N SER A 332 -32.63 -18.98 -0.43
CA SER A 332 -32.55 -17.51 -0.45
C SER A 332 -31.78 -16.90 0.71
N LYS A 333 -31.43 -17.71 1.72
CA LYS A 333 -30.78 -17.25 2.96
C LYS A 333 -29.47 -17.98 3.23
N VAL A 334 -28.57 -17.31 3.90
CA VAL A 334 -27.27 -17.82 4.35
C VAL A 334 -27.11 -17.69 5.86
N ASN A 335 -26.26 -18.56 6.41
CA ASN A 335 -25.88 -18.56 7.81
C ASN A 335 -24.77 -17.54 8.07
N VAL A 336 -24.97 -16.62 9.02
CA VAL A 336 -23.98 -15.58 9.38
C VAL A 336 -23.15 -15.91 10.63
N SER A 337 -23.22 -17.15 11.11
CA SER A 337 -22.44 -17.72 12.22
C SER A 337 -22.66 -17.06 13.58
N VAL A 338 -23.91 -16.72 13.89
CA VAL A 338 -24.35 -16.20 15.20
C VAL A 338 -25.54 -17.03 15.69
N TYR A 339 -25.35 -17.75 16.80
CA TYR A 339 -26.29 -18.77 17.28
C TYR A 339 -26.63 -18.57 18.74
N MET A 340 -27.89 -18.79 19.12
CA MET A 340 -28.29 -18.91 20.52
C MET A 340 -28.81 -20.32 20.79
N PHE A 341 -28.20 -21.02 21.74
CA PHE A 341 -28.57 -22.39 22.12
C PHE A 341 -29.10 -22.44 23.55
N LYS A 342 -29.96 -23.42 23.84
CA LYS A 342 -30.03 -23.99 25.19
C LYS A 342 -28.80 -24.89 25.39
N ALA A 343 -28.14 -24.79 26.53
CA ALA A 343 -26.95 -25.58 26.86
C ALA A 343 -27.11 -27.08 26.54
N ARG A 344 -28.23 -27.69 26.95
CA ARG A 344 -28.54 -29.11 26.66
C ARG A 344 -28.53 -29.46 25.16
N ALA A 345 -29.04 -28.57 24.31
CA ALA A 345 -29.13 -28.78 22.87
C ALA A 345 -27.75 -28.61 22.23
N LEU A 346 -26.96 -27.65 22.70
CA LEU A 346 -25.56 -27.48 22.28
C LEU A 346 -24.75 -28.75 22.58
N TYR A 347 -24.82 -29.26 23.81
CA TYR A 347 -24.06 -30.45 24.22
C TYR A 347 -24.43 -31.69 23.40
N GLU A 348 -25.72 -31.95 23.20
CA GLU A 348 -26.17 -33.09 22.41
C GLU A 348 -25.79 -32.97 20.93
N ALA A 349 -25.89 -31.77 20.36
CA ALA A 349 -25.51 -31.54 18.98
C ALA A 349 -24.01 -31.76 18.76
N LEU A 350 -23.18 -31.16 19.61
CA LEU A 350 -21.72 -31.23 19.49
C LEU A 350 -21.19 -32.66 19.66
N ARG A 351 -21.84 -33.55 20.41
CA ARG A 351 -21.42 -34.96 20.50
C ARG A 351 -21.62 -35.76 19.21
N GLN A 352 -22.48 -35.27 18.30
CA GLN A 352 -22.88 -35.99 17.08
C GLN A 352 -22.29 -35.40 15.80
N ILE A 353 -21.74 -34.18 15.82
CA ILE A 353 -21.08 -33.61 14.63
C ILE A 353 -19.82 -34.41 14.27
N THR A 354 -19.59 -34.56 12.96
CA THR A 354 -18.48 -35.32 12.39
C THR A 354 -17.73 -34.49 11.34
N ALA A 355 -16.61 -35.00 10.85
CA ALA A 355 -15.81 -34.38 9.79
C ALA A 355 -16.13 -34.94 8.38
N ASP A 356 -17.33 -35.47 8.14
CA ASP A 356 -17.71 -36.02 6.82
C ASP A 356 -18.27 -34.96 5.86
N ASN A 357 -17.44 -33.98 5.49
CA ASN A 357 -17.74 -32.94 4.51
C ASN A 357 -16.55 -32.68 3.56
N ALA A 358 -16.70 -31.75 2.61
CA ALA A 358 -15.67 -31.41 1.62
C ALA A 358 -14.32 -30.96 2.22
N GLN A 359 -14.27 -30.47 3.46
CA GLN A 359 -13.02 -29.98 4.05
C GLN A 359 -12.43 -30.92 5.11
N ARG A 360 -13.14 -31.98 5.51
CA ARG A 360 -12.76 -32.85 6.64
C ARG A 360 -12.63 -32.07 7.96
N GLU A 361 -13.52 -31.10 8.17
CA GLU A 361 -13.58 -30.26 9.37
C GLU A 361 -14.87 -30.52 10.13
N GLU A 362 -14.91 -30.36 11.45
CA GLU A 362 -16.15 -30.39 12.22
C GLU A 362 -16.77 -28.99 12.23
N TYR A 363 -17.91 -28.80 11.57
CA TYR A 363 -18.58 -27.50 11.55
C TYR A 363 -19.65 -27.39 12.61
N LEU A 364 -19.73 -26.21 13.25
CA LEU A 364 -20.83 -25.88 14.15
C LEU A 364 -22.18 -25.81 13.39
N THR A 365 -22.15 -25.51 12.09
CA THR A 365 -23.34 -25.43 11.23
C THR A 365 -24.08 -26.78 11.14
N ASP A 366 -23.36 -27.90 11.27
CA ASP A 366 -23.94 -29.26 11.27
C ASP A 366 -24.84 -29.52 12.49
N ALA A 367 -24.68 -28.75 13.58
CA ALA A 367 -25.55 -28.84 14.75
C ALA A 367 -27.03 -28.61 14.40
N ILE A 368 -27.31 -27.82 13.36
CA ILE A 368 -28.68 -27.57 12.88
C ILE A 368 -29.30 -28.86 12.36
N ALA A 369 -28.57 -29.60 11.51
CA ALA A 369 -29.04 -30.86 10.94
C ALA A 369 -29.23 -31.93 12.00
N VAL A 370 -28.29 -32.04 12.95
CA VAL A 370 -28.38 -32.98 14.08
C VAL A 370 -29.64 -32.73 14.90
N LEU A 371 -29.86 -31.48 15.33
CA LEU A 371 -31.01 -31.15 16.17
C LEU A 371 -32.33 -31.24 15.39
N ALA A 372 -32.34 -30.91 14.09
CA ALA A 372 -33.53 -31.01 13.24
C ALA A 372 -33.93 -32.47 12.97
N ALA A 373 -32.97 -33.40 13.02
CA ALA A 373 -33.20 -34.83 12.87
C ALA A 373 -33.57 -35.52 14.19
N ALA A 374 -33.30 -34.91 15.35
CA ALA A 374 -33.57 -35.53 16.65
C ALA A 374 -35.08 -35.75 16.89
N ARG A 375 -35.44 -37.00 17.23
CA ARG A 375 -36.81 -37.41 17.55
C ARG A 375 -36.94 -37.92 18.98
N ASN A 376 -38.11 -37.74 19.55
CA ASN A 376 -38.55 -38.45 20.74
C ASN A 376 -39.03 -39.86 20.37
N PRO A 377 -39.15 -40.79 21.34
CA PRO A 377 -39.67 -42.14 21.08
C PRO A 377 -41.06 -42.19 20.43
N ASP A 378 -41.86 -41.14 20.61
CA ASP A 378 -43.19 -40.98 20.00
C ASP A 378 -43.17 -40.41 18.57
N GLY A 379 -41.98 -40.17 18.01
CA GLY A 379 -41.80 -39.63 16.65
C GLY A 379 -41.88 -38.10 16.55
N SER A 380 -42.17 -37.38 17.64
CA SER A 380 -42.14 -35.90 17.66
C SER A 380 -40.72 -35.36 17.59
N PHE A 381 -40.54 -34.14 17.07
CA PHE A 381 -39.24 -33.46 17.06
C PHE A 381 -38.82 -33.12 18.50
N ARG A 382 -37.59 -33.49 18.88
CA ARG A 382 -37.07 -33.26 20.24
C ARG A 382 -36.77 -31.79 20.52
N TYR A 383 -36.33 -31.05 19.50
CA TYR A 383 -35.84 -29.68 19.64
C TYR A 383 -36.59 -28.71 18.74
N LYS A 384 -36.82 -27.49 19.23
CA LYS A 384 -37.37 -26.39 18.45
C LYS A 384 -36.25 -25.50 17.92
N ILE A 385 -36.08 -25.48 16.60
CA ILE A 385 -35.04 -24.70 15.93
C ILE A 385 -35.71 -23.60 15.12
N ILE A 386 -35.20 -22.36 15.22
CA ILE A 386 -35.76 -21.21 14.51
C ILE A 386 -34.67 -20.44 13.75
N PRO A 387 -34.97 -19.92 12.54
CA PRO A 387 -34.19 -18.86 11.93
C PRO A 387 -34.58 -17.49 12.54
N VAL A 388 -33.63 -16.57 12.59
CA VAL A 388 -33.82 -15.16 12.94
C VAL A 388 -33.20 -14.30 11.85
N ASP A 389 -34.03 -13.59 11.09
CA ASP A 389 -33.57 -12.71 10.03
C ASP A 389 -32.87 -11.46 10.59
N VAL A 390 -31.76 -11.07 9.97
CA VAL A 390 -31.14 -9.77 10.20
C VAL A 390 -31.90 -8.70 9.42
N ASP A 391 -32.34 -7.63 10.08
CA ASP A 391 -33.12 -6.55 9.44
C ASP A 391 -32.25 -5.68 8.50
N ASP A 392 -30.98 -5.50 8.84
CA ASP A 392 -29.98 -4.83 8.01
C ASP A 392 -28.73 -5.72 7.89
N PRO A 393 -28.34 -6.14 6.67
CA PRO A 393 -27.14 -6.95 6.45
C PRO A 393 -25.85 -6.40 7.10
N ASN A 394 -25.76 -5.09 7.35
CA ASN A 394 -24.61 -4.47 8.00
C ASN A 394 -24.58 -4.65 9.53
N TRP A 395 -25.61 -5.24 10.13
CA TRP A 395 -25.58 -5.56 11.57
C TRP A 395 -24.68 -6.74 11.92
N VAL A 396 -24.30 -7.57 10.94
CA VAL A 396 -23.39 -8.70 11.17
C VAL A 396 -22.32 -8.69 10.08
N LEU A 397 -21.21 -8.01 10.35
CA LEU A 397 -20.07 -7.92 9.45
C LEU A 397 -18.99 -8.93 9.85
N ALA A 398 -18.30 -9.49 8.87
CA ALA A 398 -17.21 -10.43 9.07
C ALA A 398 -15.90 -9.86 8.53
N PHE A 399 -14.77 -10.23 9.14
CA PHE A 399 -13.45 -9.85 8.63
C PHE A 399 -12.49 -11.04 8.59
N ASN A 400 -11.90 -11.26 7.42
CA ASN A 400 -10.93 -12.32 7.15
C ASN A 400 -9.65 -11.76 6.54
N ASN A 401 -9.69 -10.52 6.06
CA ASN A 401 -8.58 -9.79 5.47
C ASN A 401 -8.68 -8.29 5.88
N PRO A 402 -7.62 -7.50 5.68
CA PRO A 402 -7.63 -6.07 6.00
C PRO A 402 -8.65 -5.23 5.22
N GLU A 403 -9.03 -5.64 4.00
CA GLU A 403 -10.04 -4.92 3.21
C GLU A 403 -11.42 -4.96 3.88
N GLU A 404 -11.81 -6.14 4.39
CA GLU A 404 -13.05 -6.31 5.15
C GLU A 404 -13.05 -5.47 6.45
N LEU A 405 -11.89 -5.23 7.06
CA LEU A 405 -11.77 -4.32 8.21
C LEU A 405 -12.06 -2.86 7.81
N LEU A 406 -11.60 -2.41 6.64
CA LEU A 406 -11.88 -1.06 6.15
C LEU A 406 -13.38 -0.85 5.88
N ASP A 407 -14.06 -1.87 5.35
CA ASP A 407 -15.50 -1.82 5.12
C ASP A 407 -16.27 -1.70 6.45
N ILE A 408 -15.82 -2.41 7.50
CA ILE A 408 -16.36 -2.29 8.85
C ILE A 408 -16.12 -0.89 9.43
N GLU A 409 -14.91 -0.35 9.29
CA GLU A 409 -14.60 1.00 9.78
C GLU A 409 -15.43 2.08 9.10
N ASP A 410 -15.65 1.97 7.79
CA ASP A 410 -16.51 2.90 7.05
C ASP A 410 -17.96 2.83 7.54
N TYR A 411 -18.49 1.62 7.77
CA TYR A 411 -19.82 1.43 8.37
C TYR A 411 -19.91 2.08 9.75
N LEU A 412 -18.97 1.80 10.64
CA LEU A 412 -18.95 2.35 12.00
C LEU A 412 -18.85 3.88 11.99
N ARG A 413 -18.02 4.45 11.12
CA ARG A 413 -17.91 5.91 10.93
C ARG A 413 -19.23 6.52 10.51
N ARG A 414 -19.95 5.89 9.56
CA ARG A 414 -21.27 6.36 9.12
C ARG A 414 -22.27 6.32 10.27
N GLN A 415 -22.29 5.23 11.05
CA GLN A 415 -23.17 5.12 12.22
C GLN A 415 -22.85 6.19 13.28
N GLU A 416 -21.57 6.42 13.57
CA GLU A 416 -21.14 7.45 14.53
C GLU A 416 -21.51 8.86 14.07
N ALA A 417 -21.38 9.14 12.77
CA ALA A 417 -21.80 10.42 12.21
C ALA A 417 -23.32 10.62 12.30
N ILE A 418 -24.12 9.59 11.95
CA ILE A 418 -25.58 9.60 12.11
C ILE A 418 -25.95 9.84 13.58
N ALA A 419 -25.32 9.12 14.51
CA ALA A 419 -25.59 9.25 15.95
C ALA A 419 -25.24 10.65 16.49
N ARG A 420 -24.24 11.31 15.92
CA ARG A 420 -23.85 12.68 16.28
C ARG A 420 -24.63 13.77 15.52
N GLY A 421 -25.59 13.41 14.67
CA GLY A 421 -26.31 14.35 13.81
C GLY A 421 -25.40 15.06 12.80
N ILE A 422 -24.24 14.47 12.48
CA ILE A 422 -23.28 14.98 11.51
C ILE A 422 -23.71 14.46 10.14
N GLU A 423 -24.15 15.36 9.27
CA GLU A 423 -24.40 15.05 7.86
C GLU A 423 -23.04 14.76 7.19
N LEU A 424 -22.74 13.50 6.89
CA LEU A 424 -21.59 13.14 6.05
C LEU A 424 -21.89 13.59 4.61
N ARG A 425 -21.72 14.88 4.33
CA ARG A 425 -21.72 15.38 2.96
C ARG A 425 -20.44 14.91 2.30
N GLU A 426 -20.49 13.75 1.65
CA GLU A 426 -19.56 13.52 0.55
C GLU A 426 -19.80 14.65 -0.47
N PRO A 427 -18.78 15.43 -0.85
CA PRO A 427 -18.96 16.44 -1.86
C PRO A 427 -19.55 15.77 -3.10
N ALA A 428 -20.68 16.28 -3.58
CA ALA A 428 -21.32 15.73 -4.76
C ALA A 428 -20.29 15.70 -5.90
N PRO A 429 -20.09 14.56 -6.58
CA PRO A 429 -19.12 14.48 -7.66
C PRO A 429 -19.47 15.52 -8.70
N ARG A 430 -18.46 16.27 -9.17
CA ARG A 430 -18.66 17.28 -10.21
C ARG A 430 -19.33 16.63 -11.43
N PRO A 431 -20.24 17.32 -12.13
CA PRO A 431 -20.82 16.80 -13.36
C PRO A 431 -19.71 16.49 -14.36
N ARG A 432 -19.66 15.25 -14.85
CA ARG A 432 -18.67 14.78 -15.83
C ARG A 432 -19.32 14.60 -17.19
N ARG A 433 -18.63 15.05 -18.24
CA ARG A 433 -19.05 14.88 -19.63
C ARG A 433 -18.74 13.45 -20.10
N THR A 434 -19.51 12.95 -21.06
CA THR A 434 -19.14 11.73 -21.77
C THR A 434 -17.94 11.98 -22.68
N VAL A 435 -17.27 10.91 -23.11
CA VAL A 435 -16.19 11.02 -24.10
C VAL A 435 -16.73 11.65 -25.39
N GLU A 436 -17.93 11.28 -25.82
CA GLU A 436 -18.58 11.85 -27.01
C GLU A 436 -18.79 13.37 -26.89
N GLU A 437 -19.29 13.84 -25.74
CA GLU A 437 -19.48 15.26 -25.47
C GLU A 437 -18.15 16.03 -25.51
N TRP A 438 -17.08 15.47 -24.93
CA TRP A 438 -15.75 16.08 -25.00
C TRP A 438 -15.21 16.15 -26.43
N LEU A 439 -15.41 15.10 -27.23
CA LEU A 439 -14.99 15.09 -28.63
C LEU A 439 -15.71 16.16 -29.45
N ARG A 440 -17.03 16.34 -29.25
CA ARG A 440 -17.78 17.43 -29.91
C ARG A 440 -17.24 18.82 -29.54
N VAL A 441 -16.86 19.02 -28.27
CA VAL A 441 -16.25 20.28 -27.83
C VAL A 441 -14.88 20.51 -28.47
N LEU A 442 -14.04 19.47 -28.54
CA LEU A 442 -12.71 19.57 -29.14
C LEU A 442 -12.73 19.73 -30.66
N ASP A 443 -13.73 19.16 -31.34
CA ASP A 443 -13.90 19.23 -32.79
C ASP A 443 -14.64 20.51 -33.25
N GLY A 444 -15.34 21.19 -32.32
CA GLY A 444 -16.06 22.44 -32.57
C GLY A 444 -15.25 23.71 -32.32
N ASP A 445 -15.87 24.88 -32.56
CA ASP A 445 -15.30 26.21 -32.27
C ASP A 445 -15.82 26.78 -30.93
N GLU A 446 -15.60 26.06 -29.83
CA GLU A 446 -16.05 26.48 -28.50
C GLU A 446 -15.20 27.66 -27.95
N PRO A 447 -15.77 28.85 -27.71
CA PRO A 447 -15.02 30.00 -27.19
C PRO A 447 -14.37 29.74 -25.83
N ARG A 448 -15.03 28.96 -24.95
CA ARG A 448 -14.47 28.61 -23.62
C ARG A 448 -13.22 27.75 -23.75
N LEU A 449 -13.18 26.83 -24.72
CA LEU A 449 -12.02 26.00 -25.01
C LEU A 449 -10.82 26.85 -25.44
N ARG A 450 -11.03 27.79 -26.37
CA ARG A 450 -9.98 28.73 -26.80
C ARG A 450 -9.45 29.56 -25.64
N LYS A 451 -10.35 30.08 -24.79
CA LYS A 451 -9.97 30.83 -23.60
C LYS A 451 -9.15 29.98 -22.64
N ARG A 452 -9.58 28.76 -22.34
CA ARG A 452 -8.88 27.86 -21.42
C ARG A 452 -7.49 27.46 -21.92
N PHE A 453 -7.35 27.21 -23.22
CA PHE A 453 -6.04 26.93 -23.81
C PHE A 453 -5.11 28.13 -23.74
N ALA A 454 -5.61 29.35 -23.97
CA ALA A 454 -4.83 30.56 -23.78
C ALA A 454 -4.43 30.79 -22.30
N GLU A 455 -5.30 30.44 -21.35
CA GLU A 455 -5.02 30.52 -19.91
C GLU A 455 -3.90 29.57 -19.48
N ILE A 456 -3.89 28.34 -20.02
CA ILE A 456 -2.92 27.29 -19.70
C ILE A 456 -1.60 27.51 -20.44
N TYR A 457 -1.66 27.63 -21.77
CA TYR A 457 -0.50 27.53 -22.67
C TYR A 457 -0.01 28.89 -23.20
N GLY A 458 -0.75 29.98 -22.97
CA GLY A 458 -0.43 31.30 -23.52
C GLY A 458 -0.93 31.49 -24.95
N PRO A 459 -0.58 32.60 -25.63
CA PRO A 459 -1.14 32.99 -26.92
C PRO A 459 -0.39 32.36 -28.12
N ASP A 460 -0.25 31.04 -28.14
CA ASP A 460 0.40 30.30 -29.24
C ASP A 460 -0.62 29.39 -29.97
N PRO A 461 -1.13 29.80 -31.14
CA PRO A 461 -2.11 29.00 -31.89
C PRO A 461 -1.60 27.64 -32.33
N ALA A 462 -0.31 27.51 -32.68
CA ALA A 462 0.25 26.25 -33.13
C ALA A 462 0.31 25.24 -31.98
N LEU A 463 0.68 25.72 -30.78
CA LEU A 463 0.63 24.91 -29.57
C LEU A 463 -0.81 24.54 -29.20
N HIS A 464 -1.77 25.45 -29.34
CA HIS A 464 -3.19 25.16 -29.09
C HIS A 464 -3.69 24.01 -29.96
N ASP A 465 -3.37 24.03 -31.25
CA ASP A 465 -3.76 22.97 -32.18
C ASP A 465 -3.06 21.65 -31.87
N GLU A 466 -1.77 21.69 -31.50
CA GLU A 466 -1.02 20.51 -31.05
C GLU A 466 -1.63 19.89 -29.79
N ARG A 467 -2.00 20.72 -28.80
CA ARG A 467 -2.63 20.25 -27.55
C ARG A 467 -4.04 19.75 -27.79
N ARG A 468 -4.83 20.44 -28.62
CA ARG A 468 -6.19 20.00 -29.00
C ARG A 468 -6.17 18.59 -29.58
N ARG A 469 -5.27 18.33 -30.53
CA ARG A 469 -5.08 16.99 -31.12
C ARG A 469 -4.70 15.94 -30.07
N ALA A 470 -3.77 16.26 -29.17
CA ALA A 470 -3.36 15.33 -28.12
C ALA A 470 -4.53 14.94 -27.18
N TYR A 471 -5.37 15.91 -26.79
CA TYR A 471 -6.55 15.65 -25.96
C TYR A 471 -7.56 14.77 -26.70
N ARG A 472 -7.87 15.15 -27.95
CA ARG A 472 -8.81 14.44 -28.81
C ARG A 472 -8.39 12.99 -29.02
N ASP A 473 -7.15 12.76 -29.41
CA ASP A 473 -6.69 11.40 -29.69
C ASP A 473 -6.65 10.51 -28.43
N THR A 474 -6.38 11.10 -27.26
CA THR A 474 -6.41 10.36 -25.99
C THR A 474 -7.83 9.95 -25.61
N LEU A 475 -8.81 10.81 -25.86
CA LEU A 475 -10.22 10.48 -25.73
C LEU A 475 -10.65 9.40 -26.72
N LEU A 476 -10.19 9.46 -27.98
CA LEU A 476 -10.50 8.43 -28.98
C LEU A 476 -9.94 7.06 -28.60
N GLU A 477 -8.70 7.00 -28.11
CA GLU A 477 -8.11 5.74 -27.66
C GLU A 477 -8.80 5.23 -26.39
N PHE A 478 -9.22 6.11 -25.48
CA PHE A 478 -10.06 5.73 -24.34
C PHE A 478 -11.40 5.14 -24.81
N ALA A 479 -12.09 5.82 -25.75
CA ALA A 479 -13.37 5.36 -26.30
C ALA A 479 -13.26 4.00 -26.98
N ARG A 480 -12.13 3.71 -27.62
CA ARG A 480 -11.87 2.40 -28.24
C ARG A 480 -11.86 1.26 -27.22
N VAL A 481 -11.40 1.53 -25.99
CA VAL A 481 -11.29 0.52 -24.91
C VAL A 481 -12.58 0.44 -24.07
N TYR A 482 -13.17 1.59 -23.73
CA TYR A 482 -14.23 1.69 -22.72
C TYR A 482 -15.57 2.23 -23.26
N GLY A 483 -15.63 2.66 -24.51
CA GLY A 483 -16.84 3.22 -25.14
C GLY A 483 -16.96 4.74 -25.05
N THR A 484 -17.84 5.31 -25.87
CA THR A 484 -18.06 6.77 -25.99
C THR A 484 -18.96 7.36 -24.89
N GLU A 485 -19.80 6.52 -24.28
CA GLU A 485 -20.75 6.91 -23.23
C GLU A 485 -20.11 7.05 -21.84
N ALA A 486 -18.86 6.60 -21.69
CA ALA A 486 -18.11 6.68 -20.45
C ALA A 486 -17.99 8.15 -20.00
N ARG A 487 -18.33 8.41 -18.74
CA ARG A 487 -18.24 9.75 -18.15
C ARG A 487 -16.86 9.97 -17.56
N VAL A 488 -16.11 10.88 -18.17
CA VAL A 488 -14.68 11.04 -17.91
C VAL A 488 -14.35 12.44 -17.41
N LEU A 489 -13.28 12.49 -16.62
CA LEU A 489 -12.55 13.72 -16.36
C LEU A 489 -11.20 13.66 -17.07
N ILE A 490 -10.66 14.82 -17.40
CA ILE A 490 -9.37 14.96 -18.05
C ILE A 490 -8.42 15.62 -17.05
N VAL A 491 -7.32 14.96 -16.72
CA VAL A 491 -6.28 15.50 -15.83
C VAL A 491 -5.08 15.90 -16.67
N ARG A 492 -4.54 17.09 -16.41
CA ARG A 492 -3.23 17.49 -16.93
C ARG A 492 -2.21 17.63 -15.80
N SER A 493 -0.99 17.21 -16.09
CA SER A 493 0.15 17.38 -15.20
C SER A 493 1.38 17.73 -16.02
N PRO A 494 1.81 19.01 -16.02
CA PRO A 494 2.96 19.43 -16.81
C PRO A 494 4.26 18.80 -16.29
N GLY A 495 5.27 18.72 -17.15
CA GLY A 495 6.65 18.59 -16.71
C GLY A 495 7.12 19.88 -16.05
N ARG A 496 8.35 19.87 -15.55
CA ARG A 496 8.92 21.05 -14.91
C ARG A 496 10.40 21.22 -15.21
N VAL A 497 10.86 22.44 -15.10
CA VAL A 497 12.28 22.77 -14.98
C VAL A 497 12.53 23.53 -13.68
N ASN A 498 13.75 23.42 -13.19
CA ASN A 498 14.21 24.20 -12.04
C ASN A 498 15.35 25.10 -12.53
N LEU A 499 15.15 26.41 -12.58
CA LEU A 499 16.05 27.38 -13.18
C LEU A 499 17.25 27.72 -12.28
N MET A 500 17.18 27.47 -10.97
CA MET A 500 18.27 27.74 -10.01
C MET A 500 18.06 26.95 -8.71
N GLY A 501 19.14 26.53 -8.05
CA GLY A 501 19.06 25.72 -6.83
C GLY A 501 19.37 24.25 -7.10
N ARG A 502 20.51 23.96 -7.74
CA ARG A 502 20.98 22.58 -7.90
C ARG A 502 21.36 21.98 -6.56
N HIS A 503 20.93 20.74 -6.29
CA HIS A 503 21.42 19.95 -5.17
C HIS A 503 21.24 20.57 -3.76
N VAL A 504 20.37 21.58 -3.59
CA VAL A 504 20.17 22.28 -2.31
C VAL A 504 18.79 22.08 -1.69
N ASP A 505 17.85 21.48 -2.41
CA ASP A 505 16.48 21.18 -1.96
C ASP A 505 16.47 20.34 -0.66
N HIS A 506 17.24 19.25 -0.64
CA HIS A 506 17.42 18.37 0.51
C HIS A 506 18.30 18.98 1.62
N ARG A 507 18.87 20.17 1.39
CA ARG A 507 19.60 21.00 2.36
C ARG A 507 18.85 22.28 2.71
N GLY A 508 17.56 22.34 2.39
CA GLY A 508 16.66 23.41 2.78
C GLY A 508 16.83 24.72 2.02
N GLY A 509 17.64 24.74 0.95
CA GLY A 509 17.80 25.91 0.09
C GLY A 509 16.55 26.19 -0.76
N HIS A 510 16.69 27.12 -1.69
CA HIS A 510 15.61 27.55 -2.57
C HIS A 510 15.66 26.84 -3.93
N ASN A 511 14.50 26.65 -4.54
CA ASN A 511 14.38 26.26 -5.95
C ASN A 511 13.55 27.30 -6.71
N ASN A 512 13.87 27.50 -7.98
CA ASN A 512 13.21 28.47 -8.84
C ASN A 512 12.55 27.74 -10.00
N LEU A 513 11.29 27.40 -9.80
CA LEU A 513 10.60 26.34 -10.53
C LEU A 513 9.66 26.90 -11.60
N MET A 514 9.52 26.18 -12.70
CA MET A 514 8.60 26.50 -13.78
C MET A 514 7.99 25.22 -14.34
N ALA A 515 6.66 25.17 -14.45
CA ALA A 515 5.97 24.16 -15.26
C ALA A 515 6.13 24.45 -16.76
N ILE A 516 6.28 23.40 -17.58
CA ILE A 516 6.52 23.53 -19.03
C ILE A 516 5.35 23.03 -19.86
N ASN A 517 5.28 23.45 -21.12
CA ASN A 517 4.25 23.08 -22.11
C ASN A 517 4.25 21.61 -22.58
N LYS A 518 5.08 20.76 -21.97
CA LYS A 518 5.04 19.30 -22.12
C LYS A 518 4.34 18.71 -20.89
N GLU A 519 3.50 17.71 -21.05
CA GLU A 519 2.64 17.23 -19.97
C GLU A 519 2.31 15.73 -20.07
N VAL A 520 1.85 15.18 -18.95
CA VAL A 520 1.07 13.95 -18.87
C VAL A 520 -0.41 14.34 -18.89
N LEU A 521 -1.17 13.66 -19.74
CA LEU A 521 -2.61 13.75 -19.86
C LEU A 521 -3.22 12.42 -19.42
N MET A 522 -4.25 12.46 -18.57
CA MET A 522 -5.03 11.28 -18.19
C MET A 522 -6.50 11.51 -18.50
N VAL A 523 -7.12 10.60 -19.25
CA VAL A 523 -8.56 10.47 -19.32
C VAL A 523 -8.97 9.40 -18.31
N VAL A 524 -9.83 9.78 -17.37
CA VAL A 524 -10.14 8.98 -16.19
C VAL A 524 -11.64 8.78 -16.06
N GLU A 525 -12.05 7.52 -15.95
CA GLU A 525 -13.41 7.13 -15.54
C GLU A 525 -13.34 6.51 -14.14
N GLU A 526 -14.25 6.93 -13.27
CA GLU A 526 -14.41 6.37 -11.93
C GLU A 526 -14.99 4.97 -11.97
N ARG A 527 -14.47 4.09 -11.10
CA ARG A 527 -15.04 2.76 -10.87
C ARG A 527 -15.66 2.69 -9.48
N PRO A 528 -16.71 1.87 -9.27
CA PRO A 528 -17.28 1.64 -7.95
C PRO A 528 -16.43 0.73 -7.05
N ASP A 529 -15.53 -0.06 -7.64
CA ASP A 529 -14.58 -0.94 -6.95
C ASP A 529 -13.28 -0.19 -6.60
N ASN A 530 -12.24 -0.88 -6.12
CA ASN A 530 -10.90 -0.35 -5.87
C ASN A 530 -9.84 -0.84 -6.89
N ASN A 531 -10.30 -1.27 -8.07
CA ASN A 531 -9.40 -1.71 -9.15
C ASN A 531 -8.97 -0.52 -9.99
N VAL A 532 -7.68 -0.45 -10.32
CA VAL A 532 -7.11 0.57 -11.19
C VAL A 532 -6.63 -0.11 -12.46
N ALA A 533 -7.24 0.24 -13.60
CA ALA A 533 -6.87 -0.25 -14.92
C ALA A 533 -6.14 0.85 -15.68
N LEU A 534 -4.93 0.54 -16.17
CA LEU A 534 -4.00 1.51 -16.74
C LEU A 534 -3.65 1.16 -18.18
N HIS A 535 -4.08 1.99 -19.09
CA HIS A 535 -3.68 1.99 -20.49
C HIS A 535 -2.81 3.21 -20.79
N ASN A 536 -1.95 3.05 -21.80
CA ASN A 536 -1.15 4.13 -22.34
C ASN A 536 -1.32 4.14 -23.86
N ARG A 537 -1.36 5.32 -24.47
CA ARG A 537 -1.42 5.45 -25.93
C ARG A 537 -0.20 4.84 -26.63
N ASP A 538 0.98 4.91 -26.01
CA ASP A 538 2.14 4.17 -26.48
C ASP A 538 2.20 2.80 -25.80
N PHE A 539 1.35 1.89 -26.28
CA PHE A 539 1.26 0.52 -25.78
C PHE A 539 2.51 -0.33 -26.12
N THR A 540 3.36 0.15 -27.04
CA THR A 540 4.61 -0.54 -27.40
C THR A 540 5.66 -0.37 -26.30
N GLN A 541 5.74 0.84 -25.74
CA GLN A 541 6.64 1.16 -24.65
C GLN A 541 6.02 0.88 -23.27
N PHE A 542 4.73 1.17 -23.09
CA PHE A 542 4.02 1.08 -21.82
C PHE A 542 2.87 0.08 -21.89
N LYS A 543 3.17 -1.17 -21.54
CA LYS A 543 2.18 -2.25 -21.53
C LYS A 543 1.04 -1.99 -20.54
N PHE A 544 -0.14 -2.51 -20.85
CA PHE A 544 -1.30 -2.51 -19.95
C PHE A 544 -0.95 -3.05 -18.56
N ARG A 545 -1.52 -2.40 -17.54
CA ARG A 545 -1.36 -2.79 -16.13
C ARG A 545 -2.70 -2.68 -15.41
N THR A 546 -2.87 -3.53 -14.41
CA THR A 546 -3.96 -3.44 -13.45
C THR A 546 -3.43 -3.71 -12.06
N PHE A 547 -4.04 -3.10 -11.06
CA PHE A 547 -3.81 -3.44 -9.65
C PHE A 547 -5.04 -3.11 -8.82
N ASN A 548 -5.19 -3.79 -7.69
CA ASN A 548 -6.21 -3.51 -6.71
C ASN A 548 -5.59 -2.73 -5.54
N ILE A 549 -6.12 -1.55 -5.22
CA ILE A 549 -5.55 -0.70 -4.16
C ILE A 549 -5.56 -1.44 -2.82
N GLY A 550 -6.65 -2.13 -2.47
CA GLY A 550 -6.81 -2.86 -1.21
C GLY A 550 -5.87 -4.05 -1.08
N GLU A 551 -5.65 -4.81 -2.16
CA GLU A 551 -4.69 -5.91 -2.16
C GLU A 551 -3.24 -5.43 -1.96
N GLU A 552 -2.88 -4.32 -2.61
CA GLU A 552 -1.56 -3.71 -2.46
C GLU A 552 -1.36 -3.23 -1.02
N VAL A 553 -2.36 -2.56 -0.44
CA VAL A 553 -2.42 -2.17 0.99
C VAL A 553 -2.22 -3.37 1.90
N ALA A 554 -3.00 -4.44 1.71
CA ALA A 554 -2.93 -5.65 2.52
C ALA A 554 -1.60 -6.42 2.37
N SER A 555 -0.79 -6.06 1.37
CA SER A 555 0.54 -6.62 1.18
C SER A 555 1.62 -5.85 1.94
N LEU A 556 1.35 -4.68 2.50
CA LEU A 556 2.35 -3.83 3.14
C LEU A 556 2.22 -3.90 4.67
N ASP A 557 3.35 -3.80 5.39
CA ASP A 557 3.34 -3.59 6.85
C ASP A 557 2.82 -2.18 7.12
N TRP A 558 1.58 -2.05 7.59
CA TRP A 558 0.73 -0.85 7.50
C TRP A 558 0.71 0.03 8.77
N ASP A 559 1.78 0.09 9.54
CA ASP A 559 1.83 0.91 10.76
C ASP A 559 2.42 2.30 10.49
N ASP A 560 3.62 2.37 9.90
CA ASP A 560 4.37 3.60 9.59
C ASP A 560 4.85 3.62 8.14
N TRP A 561 4.50 4.66 7.38
CA TRP A 561 4.88 4.80 5.97
C TRP A 561 6.40 4.72 5.78
N ILE A 562 7.19 5.31 6.67
CA ILE A 562 8.66 5.27 6.55
C ILE A 562 9.18 3.85 6.74
N ALA A 563 8.71 3.12 7.77
CA ALA A 563 9.02 1.72 7.98
C ALA A 563 8.60 0.86 6.78
N THR A 564 7.40 1.07 6.23
CA THR A 564 6.90 0.37 5.04
C THR A 564 7.83 0.55 3.85
N ILE A 565 8.16 1.80 3.51
CA ILE A 565 9.02 2.12 2.38
C ILE A 565 10.45 1.57 2.57
N ASN A 566 10.93 1.51 3.81
CA ASN A 566 12.25 0.97 4.14
C ASN A 566 12.28 -0.57 4.30
N SER A 567 11.12 -1.23 4.28
CA SER A 567 11.04 -2.69 4.44
C SER A 567 11.80 -3.41 3.31
N GLU A 568 12.40 -4.57 3.64
CA GLU A 568 13.05 -5.42 2.64
C GLU A 568 12.09 -5.82 1.51
N LYS A 569 10.80 -5.94 1.82
CA LYS A 569 9.75 -6.28 0.85
C LYS A 569 9.59 -5.20 -0.21
N VAL A 570 9.35 -3.94 0.19
CA VAL A 570 9.21 -2.83 -0.76
C VAL A 570 10.51 -2.62 -1.53
N MET A 571 11.66 -2.68 -0.85
CA MET A 571 12.96 -2.54 -1.50
C MET A 571 13.22 -3.64 -2.53
N ARG A 572 12.81 -4.89 -2.27
CA ARG A 572 12.90 -5.99 -3.25
C ARG A 572 11.93 -5.78 -4.41
N MET A 573 10.68 -5.43 -4.14
CA MET A 573 9.69 -5.16 -5.17
C MET A 573 10.13 -4.05 -6.12
N VAL A 574 10.70 -2.95 -5.61
CA VAL A 574 11.24 -1.86 -6.43
C VAL A 574 12.42 -2.32 -7.28
N ARG A 575 13.29 -3.20 -6.75
CA ARG A 575 14.42 -3.76 -7.51
C ARG A 575 13.95 -4.71 -8.62
N GLU A 576 13.00 -5.58 -8.33
CA GLU A 576 12.49 -6.61 -9.24
C GLU A 576 11.54 -6.04 -10.30
N ALA A 577 10.71 -5.06 -9.93
CA ALA A 577 9.78 -4.36 -10.81
C ALA A 577 10.35 -3.05 -11.39
N GLY A 578 11.69 -2.90 -11.37
CA GLY A 578 12.38 -1.72 -11.86
C GLY A 578 11.97 -1.36 -13.30
N GLY A 579 11.36 -0.19 -13.49
CA GLY A 579 10.90 0.28 -14.79
C GLY A 579 9.42 0.06 -15.09
N ASP A 580 8.62 -0.52 -14.17
CA ASP A 580 7.16 -0.56 -14.34
C ASP A 580 6.53 0.81 -14.06
N TRP A 581 5.95 1.42 -15.10
CA TRP A 581 5.33 2.73 -15.05
C TRP A 581 4.09 2.79 -14.14
N ALA A 582 3.40 1.67 -13.91
CA ALA A 582 2.26 1.62 -12.99
C ALA A 582 2.66 1.94 -11.55
N ASN A 583 3.93 1.75 -11.17
CA ASN A 583 4.39 2.02 -9.81
C ASN A 583 4.29 3.50 -9.42
N TYR A 584 4.38 4.43 -10.37
CA TYR A 584 4.18 5.87 -10.08
C TYR A 584 2.72 6.18 -9.71
N ILE A 585 1.78 5.45 -10.29
CA ILE A 585 0.35 5.60 -10.02
C ILE A 585 -0.02 4.87 -8.72
N LYS A 586 0.54 3.66 -8.51
CA LYS A 586 0.44 2.93 -7.23
C LYS A 586 0.98 3.75 -6.06
N ALA A 587 2.12 4.41 -6.24
CA ALA A 587 2.73 5.29 -5.25
C ALA A 587 1.75 6.37 -4.74
N ALA A 588 1.09 7.08 -5.67
CA ALA A 588 0.07 8.06 -5.32
C ALA A 588 -1.13 7.42 -4.59
N ALA A 589 -1.66 6.31 -5.12
CA ALA A 589 -2.80 5.61 -4.55
C ALA A 589 -2.55 5.11 -3.12
N LEU A 590 -1.41 4.47 -2.89
CA LEU A 590 -1.04 3.92 -1.58
C LEU A 590 -0.80 5.02 -0.55
N ARG A 591 -0.10 6.09 -0.94
CA ARG A 591 0.15 7.21 -0.03
C ARG A 591 -1.13 7.95 0.35
N LEU A 592 -2.05 8.12 -0.60
CA LEU A 592 -3.38 8.68 -0.33
C LEU A 592 -4.23 7.74 0.54
N GLN A 593 -4.19 6.43 0.28
CA GLN A 593 -4.93 5.44 1.07
C GLN A 593 -4.41 5.37 2.51
N GLU A 594 -3.09 5.53 2.71
CA GLU A 594 -2.47 5.67 4.03
C GLU A 594 -2.94 6.94 4.75
N LYS A 595 -3.05 8.08 4.03
CA LYS A 595 -3.53 9.33 4.64
C LYS A 595 -5.01 9.24 5.04
N PHE A 596 -5.83 8.58 4.23
CA PHE A 596 -7.26 8.42 4.41
C PHE A 596 -7.62 6.99 4.84
N ARG A 597 -7.00 6.49 5.91
CA ARG A 597 -7.22 5.10 6.41
C ARG A 597 -8.69 4.79 6.69
N ASN A 598 -9.46 5.80 7.08
CA ASN A 598 -10.88 5.68 7.39
C ASN A 598 -11.79 5.65 6.16
N ARG A 599 -11.26 5.66 4.94
CA ARG A 599 -12.03 5.65 3.69
C ARG A 599 -11.36 4.77 2.65
N ARG A 600 -12.14 3.85 2.06
CA ARG A 600 -11.69 3.07 0.92
C ARG A 600 -11.61 3.96 -0.33
N ILE A 601 -10.43 4.05 -0.93
CA ILE A 601 -10.23 4.74 -2.19
C ILE A 601 -10.79 3.87 -3.33
N ARG A 602 -11.70 4.46 -4.10
CA ARG A 602 -12.25 3.91 -5.33
C ARG A 602 -11.20 3.89 -6.44
N GLY A 603 -11.33 2.88 -7.28
CA GLY A 603 -10.53 2.63 -8.45
C GLY A 603 -10.95 3.48 -9.64
N MET A 604 -10.23 3.30 -10.74
CA MET A 604 -10.42 4.09 -11.96
C MET A 604 -9.93 3.36 -13.20
N ASN A 605 -10.58 3.59 -14.33
CA ASN A 605 -10.04 3.28 -15.66
C ASN A 605 -9.27 4.51 -16.14
N VAL A 606 -8.04 4.32 -16.61
CA VAL A 606 -7.16 5.42 -16.99
C VAL A 606 -6.55 5.17 -18.37
N MET A 607 -6.70 6.13 -19.28
CA MET A 607 -5.89 6.24 -20.49
C MET A 607 -4.88 7.36 -20.33
N VAL A 608 -3.60 7.00 -20.39
CA VAL A 608 -2.49 7.95 -20.24
C VAL A 608 -1.88 8.29 -21.60
N SER A 609 -1.55 9.56 -21.78
CA SER A 609 -0.70 10.05 -22.85
C SER A 609 0.32 11.03 -22.27
N GLY A 610 1.50 11.16 -22.87
CA GLY A 610 2.46 12.16 -22.44
C GLY A 610 3.47 12.50 -23.52
N ASN A 611 3.91 13.75 -23.53
CA ASN A 611 4.95 14.24 -24.46
C ASN A 611 6.15 14.85 -23.72
N ILE A 612 6.31 14.56 -22.43
CA ILE A 612 7.51 14.93 -21.66
C ILE A 612 8.64 13.98 -22.08
N PRO A 613 9.76 14.47 -22.63
CA PRO A 613 10.90 13.63 -22.99
C PRO A 613 11.40 12.81 -21.81
N MET A 614 11.53 11.49 -22.00
CA MET A 614 12.00 10.60 -20.95
C MET A 614 13.49 10.79 -20.67
N GLY A 615 13.88 10.74 -19.39
CA GLY A 615 15.28 10.83 -18.99
C GLY A 615 15.90 12.23 -19.21
N ALA A 616 15.10 13.22 -19.59
CA ALA A 616 15.56 14.57 -19.89
C ALA A 616 15.65 15.50 -18.67
N GLY A 617 15.51 14.97 -17.45
CA GLY A 617 15.49 15.78 -16.24
C GLY A 617 14.29 16.72 -16.13
N LEU A 618 13.20 16.46 -16.87
CA LEU A 618 11.95 17.26 -16.91
C LEU A 618 10.83 16.72 -16.00
N SER A 619 11.15 15.74 -15.16
CA SER A 619 10.27 15.07 -14.19
C SER A 619 8.98 14.49 -14.76
N SER A 620 9.12 13.69 -15.82
CA SER A 620 8.03 12.84 -16.29
C SER A 620 7.52 11.87 -15.23
N SER A 621 8.38 11.39 -14.32
CA SER A 621 7.96 10.53 -13.19
C SER A 621 7.05 11.27 -12.21
N SER A 622 7.50 12.41 -11.70
CA SER A 622 6.72 13.21 -10.75
C SER A 622 5.45 13.77 -11.40
N ALA A 623 5.47 14.09 -12.71
CA ALA A 623 4.27 14.47 -13.45
C ALA A 623 3.23 13.33 -13.49
N MET A 624 3.65 12.08 -13.65
CA MET A 624 2.78 10.90 -13.57
C MET A 624 2.18 10.73 -12.16
N VAL A 625 3.00 10.88 -11.11
CA VAL A 625 2.55 10.81 -9.71
C VAL A 625 1.51 11.91 -9.42
N VAL A 626 1.79 13.15 -9.83
CA VAL A 626 0.86 14.28 -9.65
C VAL A 626 -0.43 14.05 -10.42
N ALA A 627 -0.39 13.64 -11.69
CA ALA A 627 -1.60 13.34 -12.46
C ALA A 627 -2.46 12.27 -11.80
N ALA A 628 -1.83 11.19 -11.32
CA ALA A 628 -2.52 10.13 -10.59
C ALA A 628 -3.16 10.65 -9.29
N ALA A 629 -2.43 11.46 -8.52
CA ALA A 629 -2.94 12.03 -7.28
C ALA A 629 -4.11 13.00 -7.52
N GLU A 630 -4.05 13.87 -8.54
CA GLU A 630 -5.19 14.74 -8.92
C GLU A 630 -6.42 13.89 -9.26
N ALA A 631 -6.24 12.84 -10.08
CA ALA A 631 -7.31 11.93 -10.48
C ALA A 631 -7.95 11.25 -9.25
N ILE A 632 -7.13 10.68 -8.36
CA ILE A 632 -7.60 9.95 -7.18
C ILE A 632 -8.32 10.90 -6.21
N VAL A 633 -7.75 12.08 -5.96
CA VAL A 633 -8.34 13.10 -5.09
C VAL A 633 -9.71 13.54 -5.62
N GLU A 634 -9.83 13.80 -6.93
CA GLU A 634 -11.09 14.26 -7.53
C GLU A 634 -12.12 13.14 -7.62
N VAL A 635 -11.74 11.94 -8.09
CA VAL A 635 -12.64 10.77 -8.19
C VAL A 635 -13.23 10.41 -6.82
N ASN A 636 -12.43 10.56 -5.76
CA ASN A 636 -12.86 10.21 -4.42
C ASN A 636 -13.35 11.42 -3.62
N GLY A 637 -13.25 12.66 -4.10
CA GLY A 637 -13.60 13.86 -3.31
C GLY A 637 -12.83 13.93 -1.99
N LEU A 638 -11.51 13.75 -2.03
CA LEU A 638 -10.64 13.78 -0.85
C LEU A 638 -10.30 15.23 -0.46
N ALA A 639 -10.44 15.56 0.82
CA ALA A 639 -10.11 16.90 1.33
C ALA A 639 -8.58 17.03 1.52
N VAL A 640 -7.89 17.57 0.51
CA VAL A 640 -6.42 17.76 0.53
C VAL A 640 -6.08 19.20 0.16
N THR A 641 -5.32 19.89 1.02
CA THR A 641 -4.78 21.23 0.69
C THR A 641 -3.64 21.14 -0.32
N PRO A 642 -3.35 22.19 -1.12
CA PRO A 642 -2.25 22.15 -2.09
C PRO A 642 -0.89 21.77 -1.49
N GLN A 643 -0.60 22.22 -0.26
CA GLN A 643 0.64 21.87 0.43
C GLN A 643 0.67 20.39 0.85
N GLN A 644 -0.43 19.87 1.41
CA GLN A 644 -0.55 18.45 1.71
C GLN A 644 -0.42 17.61 0.45
N PHE A 645 -1.04 18.04 -0.66
CA PHE A 645 -0.96 17.35 -1.94
C PHE A 645 0.49 17.19 -2.41
N VAL A 646 1.27 18.27 -2.39
CA VAL A 646 2.70 18.25 -2.76
C VAL A 646 3.50 17.31 -1.87
N ASN A 647 3.27 17.32 -0.56
CA ASN A 647 3.94 16.42 0.37
C ASN A 647 3.57 14.95 0.13
N LEU A 648 2.27 14.66 -0.04
CA LEU A 648 1.78 13.31 -0.32
C LEU A 648 2.34 12.79 -1.64
N CYS A 649 2.45 13.60 -2.69
CA CYS A 649 3.07 13.15 -3.94
C CYS A 649 4.57 12.86 -3.77
N GLY A 650 5.31 13.74 -3.09
CA GLY A 650 6.75 13.53 -2.83
C GLY A 650 7.04 12.30 -1.97
N GLU A 651 6.32 12.13 -0.87
CA GLU A 651 6.42 10.96 0.00
C GLU A 651 5.94 9.68 -0.68
N GLY A 652 4.93 9.80 -1.54
CA GLY A 652 4.42 8.71 -2.37
C GLY A 652 5.48 8.20 -3.33
N GLU A 653 6.18 9.10 -4.04
CA GLU A 653 7.24 8.74 -4.99
C GLU A 653 8.40 7.99 -4.32
N TRP A 654 8.55 8.05 -2.99
CA TRP A 654 9.52 7.19 -2.28
C TRP A 654 9.24 5.69 -2.44
N PHE A 655 7.99 5.32 -2.71
CA PHE A 655 7.59 3.96 -3.03
C PHE A 655 8.25 3.42 -4.30
N VAL A 656 8.67 4.28 -5.24
CA VAL A 656 9.40 3.85 -6.44
C VAL A 656 10.93 3.82 -6.25
N GLY A 657 11.40 4.03 -5.01
CA GLY A 657 12.81 3.96 -4.62
C GLY A 657 13.61 5.24 -4.79
N THR A 658 12.99 6.35 -5.21
CA THR A 658 13.62 7.67 -5.22
C THR A 658 13.52 8.31 -3.83
N ARG A 659 14.58 8.95 -3.33
CA ARG A 659 14.55 9.65 -2.02
C ARG A 659 14.69 11.17 -2.18
N GLY A 660 14.14 11.69 -3.28
CA GLY A 660 14.14 13.13 -3.57
C GLY A 660 13.15 13.91 -2.69
N GLY A 661 13.31 15.24 -2.68
CA GLY A 661 12.35 16.14 -2.05
C GLY A 661 11.07 16.34 -2.88
N SER A 662 10.14 17.15 -2.37
CA SER A 662 8.86 17.44 -3.03
C SER A 662 8.91 18.59 -4.05
N GLY A 663 10.11 19.05 -4.43
CA GLY A 663 10.27 20.23 -5.28
C GLY A 663 9.68 20.10 -6.68
N ASP A 664 9.77 18.91 -7.26
CA ASP A 664 9.18 18.62 -8.57
C ASP A 664 7.66 18.69 -8.50
N HIS A 665 7.07 18.04 -7.50
CA HIS A 665 5.63 18.04 -7.23
C HIS A 665 5.10 19.45 -6.98
N ALA A 666 5.85 20.25 -6.21
CA ALA A 666 5.56 21.66 -5.97
C ALA A 666 5.54 22.47 -7.27
N ALA A 667 6.57 22.31 -8.11
CA ALA A 667 6.63 22.98 -9.41
C ALA A 667 5.41 22.66 -10.25
N ILE A 668 5.10 21.37 -10.34
CA ILE A 668 4.03 20.85 -11.19
C ILE A 668 2.68 21.35 -10.69
N LYS A 669 2.43 21.35 -9.37
CA LYS A 669 1.12 21.73 -8.80
C LYS A 669 0.92 23.25 -8.70
N LEU A 670 1.95 24.00 -8.34
CA LEU A 670 1.82 25.40 -7.88
C LEU A 670 2.25 26.45 -8.91
N SER A 671 2.83 26.03 -10.04
CA SER A 671 3.25 26.97 -11.09
C SER A 671 2.07 27.73 -11.70
N ARG A 672 2.36 28.96 -12.14
CA ARG A 672 1.42 29.82 -12.86
C ARG A 672 1.97 30.12 -14.25
N ARG A 673 1.07 30.26 -15.24
CA ARG A 673 1.45 30.65 -16.60
C ARG A 673 2.26 31.95 -16.57
N GLY A 674 3.37 31.97 -17.31
CA GLY A 674 4.21 33.16 -17.44
C GLY A 674 5.00 33.54 -16.19
N ALA A 675 5.19 32.61 -15.25
CA ALA A 675 5.86 32.90 -13.98
C ALA A 675 6.82 31.80 -13.52
N ILE A 676 7.71 32.18 -12.61
CA ILE A 676 8.67 31.34 -11.91
C ILE A 676 8.23 31.27 -10.44
N ALA A 677 8.04 30.06 -9.92
CA ALA A 677 7.74 29.83 -8.52
C ALA A 677 9.04 29.76 -7.70
N HIS A 678 9.24 30.72 -6.81
CA HIS A 678 10.36 30.76 -5.87
C HIS A 678 9.96 30.04 -4.58
N VAL A 679 10.57 28.88 -4.32
CA VAL A 679 10.17 28.00 -3.22
C VAL A 679 11.33 27.67 -2.30
N ARG A 680 11.02 27.46 -1.02
CA ARG A 680 11.96 27.03 0.03
C ARG A 680 11.56 25.66 0.57
N PHE A 681 12.53 24.88 1.07
CA PHE A 681 12.31 23.58 1.71
C PHE A 681 12.62 23.59 3.22
N TYR A 682 12.02 22.66 3.96
CA TYR A 682 12.18 22.46 5.41
C TYR A 682 12.03 23.72 6.29
N PRO A 683 10.80 24.26 6.49
CA PRO A 683 9.51 23.82 5.92
C PRO A 683 9.33 24.18 4.43
N PHE A 684 8.46 23.45 3.74
CA PHE A 684 8.12 23.73 2.35
C PHE A 684 7.18 24.95 2.25
N GLU A 685 7.62 25.98 1.54
CA GLU A 685 6.87 27.23 1.33
C GLU A 685 7.08 27.78 -0.08
N VAL A 686 6.03 28.37 -0.66
CA VAL A 686 6.14 29.20 -1.86
C VAL A 686 6.30 30.65 -1.40
N GLU A 687 7.52 31.18 -1.47
CA GLU A 687 7.84 32.51 -0.96
C GLU A 687 7.38 33.61 -1.91
N SER A 688 7.55 33.42 -3.22
CA SER A 688 7.09 34.38 -4.22
C SER A 688 6.81 33.73 -5.59
N ILE A 689 6.06 34.46 -6.43
CA ILE A 689 5.81 34.12 -7.83
C ILE A 689 6.35 35.28 -8.68
N LEU A 690 7.44 35.04 -9.38
CA LEU A 690 8.16 36.05 -10.16
C LEU A 690 7.71 36.00 -11.63
N PRO A 691 7.58 37.13 -12.33
CA PRO A 691 7.28 37.10 -13.75
C PRO A 691 8.42 36.47 -14.54
N PHE A 692 8.10 35.58 -15.47
CA PHE A 692 9.08 35.06 -16.41
C PHE A 692 9.41 36.12 -17.47
N PRO A 693 10.68 36.31 -17.89
CA PRO A 693 11.04 37.35 -18.84
C PRO A 693 10.42 37.12 -20.23
N ALA A 694 9.48 37.98 -20.64
CA ALA A 694 8.62 37.77 -21.81
C ALA A 694 9.32 37.68 -23.18
N ALA A 695 10.54 38.23 -23.31
CA ALA A 695 11.33 38.19 -24.55
C ALA A 695 12.38 37.06 -24.58
N HIS A 696 12.30 36.14 -23.62
CA HIS A 696 13.24 35.04 -23.45
C HIS A 696 12.51 33.70 -23.48
N ARG A 697 13.30 32.64 -23.67
CA ARG A 697 12.84 31.27 -23.66
C ARG A 697 13.84 30.39 -22.94
N VAL A 698 13.32 29.34 -22.32
CA VAL A 698 14.15 28.25 -21.82
C VAL A 698 14.14 27.14 -22.86
N VAL A 699 15.32 26.68 -23.26
CA VAL A 699 15.50 25.58 -24.20
C VAL A 699 16.21 24.45 -23.47
N VAL A 700 15.66 23.25 -23.54
CA VAL A 700 16.24 22.05 -22.94
C VAL A 700 16.87 21.22 -24.04
N CYS A 701 18.16 20.93 -23.92
CA CYS A 701 18.89 20.12 -24.88
C CYS A 701 19.31 18.80 -24.22
N ALA A 702 18.94 17.66 -24.80
CA ALA A 702 19.28 16.36 -24.22
C ALA A 702 20.61 15.82 -24.74
N SER A 703 21.49 15.39 -23.84
CA SER A 703 22.77 14.80 -24.24
C SER A 703 22.64 13.46 -24.98
N GLY A 704 21.47 12.81 -24.95
CA GLY A 704 21.29 11.43 -25.39
C GLY A 704 21.93 10.40 -24.45
N ILE A 705 22.58 10.84 -23.37
CA ILE A 705 23.17 9.99 -22.35
C ILE A 705 22.18 9.90 -21.20
N GLN A 706 21.60 8.72 -21.02
CA GLN A 706 20.81 8.46 -19.83
C GLN A 706 21.72 8.50 -18.61
N ALA A 707 21.31 9.23 -17.58
CA ALA A 707 21.82 9.06 -16.23
C ALA A 707 21.41 7.66 -15.74
N LYS A 708 22.08 6.61 -16.25
CA LYS A 708 21.82 5.24 -15.82
C LYS A 708 22.14 5.21 -14.34
N LYS A 709 21.18 4.76 -13.53
CA LYS A 709 21.36 4.40 -12.11
C LYS A 709 22.30 3.19 -11.97
N ALA A 710 23.44 3.20 -12.65
CA ALA A 710 24.55 2.30 -12.39
C ALA A 710 25.02 2.56 -10.95
N ALA A 711 25.49 1.51 -10.26
CA ALA A 711 25.91 1.59 -8.86
C ALA A 711 26.84 2.81 -8.60
N ASN A 712 27.70 3.14 -9.55
CA ASN A 712 28.65 4.25 -9.45
C ASN A 712 27.99 5.64 -9.43
N ALA A 713 26.98 5.92 -10.26
CA ALA A 713 26.33 7.23 -10.29
C ALA A 713 25.51 7.50 -9.01
N ARG A 714 24.86 6.46 -8.49
CA ARG A 714 24.17 6.51 -7.19
C ARG A 714 25.16 6.77 -6.05
N ASP A 715 26.32 6.12 -6.10
CA ASP A 715 27.37 6.30 -5.12
C ASP A 715 27.89 7.75 -5.14
N THR A 716 28.22 8.30 -6.31
CA THR A 716 28.69 9.70 -6.45
C THR A 716 27.69 10.71 -5.87
N PHE A 717 26.40 10.57 -6.19
CA PHE A 717 25.37 11.48 -5.66
C PHE A 717 25.24 11.37 -4.13
N ASN A 718 25.15 10.14 -3.60
CA ASN A 718 25.01 9.91 -2.16
C ASN A 718 26.27 10.31 -1.37
N GLN A 719 27.44 10.21 -1.97
CA GLN A 719 28.70 10.71 -1.39
C GLN A 719 28.65 12.24 -1.19
N CYS A 720 28.05 12.99 -2.12
CA CYS A 720 27.88 14.43 -1.99
C CYS A 720 26.87 14.79 -0.88
N ILE A 721 25.78 14.02 -0.73
CA ILE A 721 24.83 14.20 0.38
C ILE A 721 25.52 13.95 1.73
N ALA A 722 26.32 12.88 1.84
CA ALA A 722 27.10 12.60 3.04
C ALA A 722 28.13 13.69 3.35
N ALA A 723 28.77 14.26 2.31
CA ALA A 723 29.68 15.39 2.45
C ALA A 723 28.97 16.65 3.01
N TYR A 724 27.74 16.94 2.58
CA TYR A 724 26.95 18.04 3.17
C TYR A 724 26.58 17.81 4.64
N GLU A 725 26.20 16.59 4.99
CA GLU A 725 25.88 16.25 6.37
C GLU A 725 27.11 16.38 7.27
N ALA A 726 28.25 15.82 6.84
CA ALA A 726 29.53 15.96 7.50
C ALA A 726 29.93 17.44 7.64
N GLY A 727 29.75 18.24 6.59
CA GLY A 727 30.02 19.67 6.61
C GLY A 727 29.23 20.41 7.69
N CYS A 728 27.93 20.14 7.82
CA CYS A 728 27.10 20.75 8.87
C CYS A 728 27.61 20.40 10.28
N LEU A 729 28.00 19.14 10.50
CA LEU A 729 28.59 18.70 11.78
C LEU A 729 29.95 19.37 12.04
N PHE A 730 30.79 19.51 11.02
CA PHE A 730 32.05 20.24 11.13
C PHE A 730 31.84 21.72 11.43
N PHE A 731 30.89 22.39 10.78
CA PHE A 731 30.59 23.80 11.07
C PHE A 731 30.10 24.00 12.51
N ARG A 732 29.26 23.08 13.04
CA ARG A 732 28.87 23.09 14.46
C ARG A 732 30.06 22.90 15.40
N ALA A 733 31.02 22.06 15.02
CA ALA A 733 32.23 21.87 15.80
C ALA A 733 33.19 23.08 15.73
N LEU A 734 33.23 23.77 14.59
CA LEU A 734 34.04 24.98 14.39
C LEU A 734 33.41 26.23 15.02
N LEU A 735 32.08 26.26 15.19
CA LEU A 735 31.32 27.36 15.82
C LEU A 735 30.38 26.84 16.91
N PRO A 736 30.90 26.36 18.06
CA PRO A 736 30.08 25.79 19.12
C PRO A 736 28.99 26.75 19.63
N GLU A 737 29.28 28.05 19.67
CA GLU A 737 28.38 29.10 20.14
C GLU A 737 27.21 29.38 19.19
N LYS A 738 27.32 28.99 17.91
CA LYS A 738 26.26 29.12 16.89
C LYS A 738 25.72 27.77 16.41
N ALA A 739 26.16 26.66 17.01
CA ALA A 739 25.82 25.30 16.57
C ALA A 739 24.30 25.04 16.47
N SER A 740 23.50 25.59 17.39
CA SER A 740 22.04 25.45 17.40
C SER A 740 21.35 26.15 16.22
N ARG A 741 22.02 27.09 15.55
CA ARG A 741 21.49 27.79 14.36
C ARG A 741 21.75 27.04 13.06
N ILE A 742 22.65 26.06 13.06
CA ILE A 742 23.05 25.32 11.86
C ILE A 742 22.29 24.00 11.84
N GLN A 743 21.09 23.96 11.25
CA GLN A 743 20.35 22.71 11.07
C GLN A 743 20.65 22.09 9.70
N TYR A 744 20.71 22.92 8.67
CA TYR A 744 21.00 22.56 7.29
C TYR A 744 22.10 23.43 6.71
N LEU A 745 22.57 23.07 5.51
CA LEU A 745 23.66 23.81 4.87
C LEU A 745 23.25 25.24 4.50
N ARG A 746 21.97 25.48 4.19
CA ARG A 746 21.45 26.84 3.93
C ARG A 746 21.71 27.80 5.09
N ASP A 747 21.79 27.28 6.32
CA ASP A 747 21.89 28.09 7.54
C ASP A 747 23.32 28.62 7.72
N VAL A 748 24.29 28.11 6.95
CA VAL A 748 25.67 28.60 6.89
C VAL A 748 25.73 29.78 5.91
N ASN A 749 25.16 30.91 6.32
CA ASN A 749 25.13 32.14 5.54
C ASN A 749 25.37 33.38 6.44
N PRO A 750 25.76 34.54 5.85
CA PRO A 750 26.05 35.77 6.59
C PRO A 750 24.92 36.23 7.52
N GLN A 751 23.66 36.09 7.09
CA GLN A 751 22.50 36.54 7.86
C GLN A 751 22.25 35.65 9.09
N THR A 752 22.19 34.33 8.92
CA THR A 752 21.91 33.38 10.01
C THR A 752 23.05 33.31 11.02
N LEU A 753 24.29 33.34 10.52
CA LEU A 753 25.48 33.29 11.35
C LEU A 753 25.95 34.66 11.81
N GLU A 754 25.30 35.76 11.43
CA GLU A 754 25.68 37.12 11.83
C GLU A 754 27.18 37.39 11.62
N CYS A 755 27.67 37.15 10.39
CA CYS A 755 29.07 37.31 10.01
C CYS A 755 29.24 37.83 8.57
N SER A 756 30.47 38.09 8.13
CA SER A 756 30.75 38.48 6.75
C SER A 756 30.79 37.27 5.80
N GLU A 757 30.65 37.50 4.49
CA GLU A 757 30.87 36.45 3.48
C GLU A 757 32.29 35.86 3.53
N ALA A 758 33.29 36.70 3.84
CA ALA A 758 34.67 36.28 4.04
C ALA A 758 34.82 35.32 5.23
N ASP A 759 34.06 35.53 6.32
CA ASP A 759 34.05 34.61 7.46
C ASP A 759 33.46 33.26 7.09
N ILE A 760 32.44 33.22 6.23
CA ILE A 760 31.92 31.94 5.71
C ILE A 760 33.00 31.19 4.93
N LEU A 761 33.77 31.88 4.08
CA LEU A 761 34.89 31.25 3.36
C LEU A 761 35.99 30.77 4.31
N ARG A 762 36.28 31.48 5.41
CA ARG A 762 37.19 31.00 6.47
C ARG A 762 36.68 29.72 7.14
N LEU A 763 35.38 29.62 7.41
CA LEU A 763 34.78 28.39 7.93
C LEU A 763 34.92 27.23 6.93
N VAL A 764 34.67 27.48 5.64
CA VAL A 764 34.86 26.49 4.58
C VAL A 764 36.33 26.04 4.52
N ARG A 765 37.29 26.96 4.65
CA ARG A 765 38.72 26.63 4.73
C ARG A 765 39.05 25.68 5.89
N GLY A 766 38.35 25.82 7.02
CA GLY A 766 38.48 24.92 8.18
C GLY A 766 37.99 23.49 7.94
N LEU A 767 37.23 23.23 6.87
CA LEU A 767 36.77 21.89 6.51
C LEU A 767 37.91 21.04 5.92
N PRO A 768 37.92 19.72 6.16
CA PRO A 768 38.80 18.82 5.43
C PRO A 768 38.46 18.85 3.94
N ASP A 769 39.50 18.91 3.09
CA ASP A 769 39.31 18.76 1.65
C ASP A 769 38.74 17.37 1.32
N ARG A 770 39.49 16.34 1.73
CA ARG A 770 39.11 14.93 1.60
C ARG A 770 39.28 14.19 2.93
N ILE A 771 38.33 13.32 3.26
CA ILE A 771 38.36 12.57 4.52
C ILE A 771 37.64 11.22 4.39
N GLY A 772 38.23 10.14 4.91
CA GLY A 772 37.59 8.82 4.98
C GLY A 772 36.64 8.69 6.18
N ARG A 773 35.76 7.68 6.19
CA ARG A 773 34.71 7.46 7.22
C ARG A 773 35.30 7.38 8.62
N ALA A 774 36.34 6.58 8.80
CA ALA A 774 36.96 6.36 10.11
C ALA A 774 37.58 7.64 10.68
N GLU A 775 38.25 8.44 9.85
CA GLU A 775 38.82 9.72 10.26
C GLU A 775 37.73 10.78 10.50
N MET A 776 36.69 10.78 9.66
CA MET A 776 35.56 11.69 9.79
C MET A 776 34.84 11.52 11.13
N LEU A 777 34.50 10.28 11.50
CA LEU A 777 33.87 9.97 12.79
C LEU A 777 34.80 10.30 13.97
N ARG A 778 36.12 10.12 13.82
CA ARG A 778 37.09 10.47 14.86
C ARG A 778 37.12 11.99 15.10
N ARG A 779 37.14 12.80 14.05
CA ARG A 779 37.15 14.27 14.16
C ARG A 779 35.82 14.85 14.60
N LEU A 780 34.71 14.17 14.34
CA LEU A 780 33.36 14.56 14.76
C LEU A 780 32.95 13.97 16.13
N LYS A 781 33.90 13.42 16.89
CA LYS A 781 33.63 12.87 18.22
C LYS A 781 32.95 13.92 19.11
N GLY A 782 31.78 13.58 19.63
CA GLY A 782 30.96 14.48 20.46
C GLY A 782 29.85 15.21 19.71
N GLN A 783 29.76 15.07 18.38
CA GLN A 783 28.60 15.47 17.58
C GLN A 783 27.63 14.27 17.43
N ASP A 784 26.35 14.56 17.13
CA ASP A 784 25.38 13.52 16.75
C ASP A 784 25.62 13.08 15.30
N THR A 785 26.22 11.89 15.13
CA THR A 785 26.58 11.32 13.83
C THR A 785 25.57 10.31 13.30
N ALA A 786 24.44 10.06 13.98
CA ALA A 786 23.52 8.98 13.64
C ALA A 786 23.02 9.04 12.19
N ARG A 787 22.65 10.24 11.72
CA ARG A 787 22.20 10.46 10.33
C ARG A 787 23.32 10.24 9.31
N LEU A 788 24.54 10.68 9.62
CA LEU A 788 25.70 10.51 8.75
C LEU A 788 26.08 9.03 8.61
N GLU A 789 26.05 8.27 9.71
CA GLU A 789 26.28 6.82 9.71
C GLU A 789 25.22 6.06 8.91
N GLN A 790 23.95 6.46 9.03
CA GLN A 790 22.89 5.91 8.19
C GLN A 790 23.12 6.18 6.70
N LEU A 791 23.58 7.39 6.34
CA LEU A 791 23.90 7.73 4.95
C LEU A 791 25.04 6.87 4.40
N PHE A 792 26.02 6.46 5.21
CA PHE A 792 27.11 5.59 4.77
C PHE A 792 26.65 4.21 4.27
N LEU A 793 25.46 3.74 4.67
CA LEU A 793 24.88 2.48 4.19
C LEU A 793 24.38 2.56 2.75
N SER A 794 24.21 3.77 2.20
CA SER A 794 23.60 3.98 0.88
C SER A 794 24.58 3.89 -0.30
N HIS A 795 25.89 3.86 -0.05
CA HIS A 795 26.93 3.93 -1.08
C HIS A 795 28.27 3.36 -0.58
N ARG A 796 29.20 3.06 -1.50
CA ARG A 796 30.58 2.69 -1.16
C ARG A 796 31.40 3.92 -0.80
N GLU A 797 32.33 3.75 0.14
CA GLU A 797 33.29 4.79 0.49
C GLU A 797 34.14 5.16 -0.75
N PRO A 798 34.27 6.45 -1.09
CA PRO A 798 35.13 6.88 -2.18
C PRO A 798 36.60 6.56 -1.86
N PRO A 799 37.39 6.01 -2.81
CA PRO A 799 38.79 5.63 -2.59
C PRO A 799 39.66 6.78 -2.06
N ASP A 800 39.41 8.00 -2.57
CA ASP A 800 40.15 9.20 -2.21
C ASP A 800 39.46 10.03 -1.10
N GLY A 801 38.53 9.43 -0.36
CA GLY A 801 37.76 10.11 0.69
C GLY A 801 36.66 11.06 0.18
N TYR A 802 35.81 11.50 1.11
CA TYR A 802 34.68 12.39 0.84
C TYR A 802 35.15 13.84 0.61
N ARG A 803 34.70 14.48 -0.47
CA ARG A 803 35.05 15.86 -0.86
C ARG A 803 34.30 16.92 -0.05
N VAL A 804 34.47 16.95 1.27
CA VAL A 804 33.63 17.75 2.18
C VAL A 804 33.73 19.24 1.89
N ARG A 805 34.95 19.79 1.79
CA ARG A 805 35.19 21.22 1.57
C ARG A 805 34.56 21.73 0.27
N GLY A 806 34.92 21.14 -0.86
CA GLY A 806 34.48 21.61 -2.17
C GLY A 806 32.97 21.46 -2.39
N VAL A 807 32.38 20.36 -1.91
CA VAL A 807 30.94 20.13 -1.98
C VAL A 807 30.19 21.14 -1.12
N CYS A 808 30.63 21.37 0.12
CA CYS A 808 30.00 22.37 1.00
C CYS A 808 30.11 23.80 0.47
N LEU A 809 31.26 24.18 -0.11
CA LEU A 809 31.42 25.48 -0.76
C LEU A 809 30.38 25.70 -1.85
N PHE A 810 30.20 24.70 -2.73
CA PHE A 810 29.16 24.74 -3.76
C PHE A 810 27.77 24.89 -3.13
N GLY A 811 27.43 24.05 -2.15
CA GLY A 811 26.08 24.05 -1.59
C GLY A 811 25.71 25.34 -0.86
N ILE A 812 26.68 25.96 -0.16
CA ILE A 812 26.49 27.27 0.48
C ILE A 812 26.28 28.35 -0.59
N ALA A 813 27.17 28.42 -1.58
CA ALA A 813 27.07 29.39 -2.65
C ALA A 813 25.78 29.22 -3.46
N GLU A 814 25.36 27.98 -3.73
CA GLU A 814 24.13 27.66 -4.45
C GLU A 814 22.86 27.96 -3.64
N CYS A 815 22.88 27.81 -2.31
CA CYS A 815 21.80 28.29 -1.44
C CYS A 815 21.64 29.81 -1.55
N LEU A 816 22.75 30.55 -1.60
CA LEU A 816 22.73 32.01 -1.80
C LEU A 816 22.28 32.38 -3.22
N ARG A 817 22.82 31.73 -4.26
CA ARG A 817 22.41 31.95 -5.66
C ARG A 817 20.93 31.74 -5.84
N SER A 818 20.40 30.62 -5.34
CA SER A 818 18.99 30.27 -5.50
C SER A 818 18.05 31.18 -4.73
N ARG A 819 18.41 31.64 -3.53
CA ARG A 819 17.68 32.65 -2.77
C ARG A 819 17.69 34.00 -3.48
N ASP A 820 18.88 34.48 -3.85
CA ASP A 820 19.08 35.88 -4.28
C ASP A 820 18.85 36.10 -5.79
N CYS A 821 18.68 35.04 -6.58
CA CYS A 821 18.37 35.15 -8.01
C CYS A 821 17.00 35.81 -8.31
N ALA A 822 16.12 35.92 -7.31
CA ALA A 822 14.88 36.68 -7.41
C ALA A 822 15.13 38.16 -7.72
N GLY A 823 16.16 38.77 -7.09
CA GLY A 823 16.45 40.19 -7.26
C GLY A 823 16.76 40.61 -8.72
N PRO A 824 17.68 39.93 -9.43
CA PRO A 824 17.89 40.15 -10.86
C PRO A 824 16.61 40.03 -11.71
N LEU A 825 15.77 39.03 -11.45
CA LEU A 825 14.52 38.81 -12.19
C LEU A 825 13.51 39.95 -11.95
N GLU A 826 13.35 40.40 -10.71
CA GLU A 826 12.48 41.52 -10.34
C GLU A 826 12.90 42.84 -11.01
N ARG A 827 14.21 43.06 -11.18
CA ARG A 827 14.76 44.23 -11.88
C ARG A 827 14.79 44.07 -13.40
N GLY A 828 14.41 42.91 -13.94
CA GLY A 828 14.50 42.60 -15.36
C GLY A 828 15.93 42.38 -15.89
N ASP A 829 16.92 42.20 -15.02
CA ASP A 829 18.31 41.91 -15.38
C ASP A 829 18.50 40.41 -15.66
N VAL A 830 17.97 39.97 -16.80
CA VAL A 830 18.04 38.57 -17.24
C VAL A 830 19.48 38.13 -17.50
N ALA A 831 20.37 39.06 -17.86
CA ALA A 831 21.78 38.78 -18.06
C ALA A 831 22.48 38.41 -16.74
N ALA A 832 22.18 39.11 -15.64
CA ALA A 832 22.67 38.71 -14.31
C ALA A 832 22.14 37.33 -13.91
N PHE A 833 20.86 37.04 -14.13
CA PHE A 833 20.31 35.71 -13.87
C PHE A 833 21.03 34.62 -14.69
N GLY A 834 21.25 34.88 -15.98
CA GLY A 834 22.00 33.98 -16.87
C GLY A 834 23.44 33.73 -16.40
N ARG A 835 24.15 34.75 -15.91
CA ARG A 835 25.48 34.59 -15.30
C ARG A 835 25.43 33.67 -14.07
N LEU A 836 24.41 33.78 -13.21
CA LEU A 836 24.24 32.89 -12.08
C LEU A 836 24.03 31.43 -12.53
N MET A 837 23.27 31.20 -13.61
CA MET A 837 23.08 29.86 -14.17
C MET A 837 24.42 29.26 -14.58
N THR A 838 25.24 30.02 -15.31
CA THR A 838 26.55 29.56 -15.75
C THR A 838 27.51 29.30 -14.58
N VAL A 839 27.52 30.16 -13.55
CA VAL A 839 28.36 29.94 -12.36
C VAL A 839 27.90 28.71 -11.56
N SER A 840 26.59 28.45 -11.49
CA SER A 840 26.07 27.22 -10.90
C SER A 840 26.63 25.99 -11.62
N HIS A 841 26.54 25.95 -12.95
CA HIS A 841 27.12 24.86 -13.73
C HIS A 841 28.64 24.74 -13.58
N ASP A 842 29.36 25.85 -13.49
CA ASP A 842 30.81 25.85 -13.30
C ASP A 842 31.26 25.09 -12.05
N GLY A 843 30.43 25.06 -11.00
CA GLY A 843 30.66 24.26 -9.80
C GLY A 843 30.39 22.75 -9.97
N ASP A 844 29.65 22.37 -11.00
CA ASP A 844 29.37 20.98 -11.36
C ASP A 844 30.31 20.41 -12.43
N ARG A 845 31.02 21.27 -13.17
CA ARG A 845 31.89 20.88 -14.29
C ARG A 845 32.94 19.85 -13.90
N VAL A 846 33.22 18.96 -14.85
CA VAL A 846 34.27 17.94 -14.72
C VAL A 846 35.33 18.04 -15.82
N SER A 847 35.10 18.89 -16.83
CA SER A 847 36.02 19.13 -17.94
C SER A 847 35.91 20.55 -18.51
N ARG A 848 36.98 21.02 -19.16
CA ARG A 848 37.01 22.27 -19.95
C ARG A 848 37.87 22.09 -21.21
N LEU A 849 37.70 22.98 -22.19
CA LEU A 849 38.60 23.06 -23.34
C LEU A 849 39.93 23.72 -22.93
N ASP A 850 41.05 23.11 -23.32
CA ASP A 850 42.37 23.73 -23.24
C ASP A 850 42.56 24.78 -24.35
N ALA A 851 43.68 25.53 -24.30
CA ALA A 851 44.01 26.54 -25.31
C ALA A 851 44.17 25.98 -26.74
N ALA A 852 44.32 24.65 -26.88
CA ALA A 852 44.40 23.95 -28.15
C ALA A 852 43.04 23.37 -28.59
N GLY A 853 41.95 23.67 -27.87
CA GLY A 853 40.60 23.18 -28.17
C GLY A 853 40.35 21.73 -27.81
N ARG A 854 41.20 21.10 -26.99
CA ARG A 854 41.02 19.71 -26.53
C ARG A 854 40.39 19.70 -25.14
N ARG A 855 39.43 18.81 -24.93
CA ARG A 855 38.74 18.69 -23.64
C ARG A 855 39.62 17.97 -22.62
N GLN A 856 39.93 18.64 -21.52
CA GLN A 856 40.73 18.12 -20.41
C GLN A 856 39.86 17.98 -19.16
N PRO A 857 40.04 16.91 -18.36
CA PRO A 857 39.46 16.83 -17.02
C PRO A 857 39.92 18.02 -16.17
N ILE A 858 39.02 18.60 -15.38
CA ILE A 858 39.35 19.67 -14.44
C ILE A 858 39.10 19.19 -13.00
N ALA A 859 40.08 19.42 -12.13
CA ALA A 859 39.86 19.41 -10.70
C ALA A 859 39.67 20.88 -10.28
N LEU A 860 38.47 21.23 -9.83
CA LEU A 860 38.19 22.57 -9.29
C LEU A 860 39.05 22.78 -8.04
N ASP A 861 39.86 23.84 -8.04
CA ASP A 861 40.81 24.15 -6.99
C ASP A 861 40.07 24.64 -5.73
N VAL A 862 40.18 23.87 -4.65
CA VAL A 862 39.66 24.18 -3.31
C VAL A 862 40.79 24.14 -2.27
N SER A 863 42.01 24.38 -2.73
CA SER A 863 43.19 24.49 -1.88
C SER A 863 43.09 25.69 -0.94
N ASP A 864 43.87 25.67 0.13
CA ASP A 864 43.96 26.78 1.05
C ASP A 864 44.41 28.08 0.36
N ALA A 865 45.30 27.98 -0.65
CA ALA A 865 45.76 29.14 -1.41
C ALA A 865 44.64 29.78 -2.24
N GLU A 866 43.80 28.97 -2.90
CA GLU A 866 42.66 29.50 -3.64
C GLU A 866 41.58 30.06 -2.71
N LEU A 867 41.31 29.41 -1.57
CA LEU A 867 40.38 29.96 -0.58
C LEU A 867 40.89 31.28 0.01
N ASP A 868 42.19 31.41 0.28
CA ASP A 868 42.77 32.69 0.75
C ASP A 868 42.66 33.79 -0.32
N ARG A 869 42.81 33.44 -1.61
CA ARG A 869 42.55 34.35 -2.73
C ARG A 869 41.09 34.79 -2.78
N LEU A 870 40.16 33.86 -2.63
CA LEU A 870 38.71 34.12 -2.62
C LEU A 870 38.29 34.96 -1.41
N ILE A 871 38.82 34.67 -0.22
CA ILE A 871 38.59 35.47 0.99
C ILE A 871 39.01 36.92 0.74
N ALA A 872 40.24 37.13 0.24
CA ALA A 872 40.74 38.47 -0.02
C ALA A 872 39.91 39.21 -1.10
N ALA A 873 39.46 38.52 -2.15
CA ALA A 873 38.58 39.09 -3.16
C ALA A 873 37.19 39.45 -2.60
N CYS A 874 36.65 38.61 -1.72
CA CYS A 874 35.37 38.83 -1.04
C CYS A 874 35.44 40.04 -0.09
N GLU A 875 36.52 40.19 0.67
CA GLU A 875 36.74 41.36 1.55
C GLU A 875 36.86 42.68 0.78
N ARG A 876 37.39 42.64 -0.45
CA ARG A 876 37.42 43.80 -1.35
C ARG A 876 36.09 44.04 -2.08
N GLY A 877 35.09 43.16 -1.91
CA GLY A 877 33.81 43.22 -2.61
C GLY A 877 33.87 42.86 -4.09
N GLU A 878 34.97 42.25 -4.56
CA GLU A 878 35.18 41.91 -5.98
C GLU A 878 34.40 40.65 -6.39
N THR A 879 34.35 39.65 -5.50
CA THR A 879 33.69 38.37 -5.74
C THR A 879 32.79 38.04 -4.55
N PRO A 880 31.46 38.29 -4.65
CA PRO A 880 30.54 37.86 -3.60
C PRO A 880 30.45 36.33 -3.55
N LEU A 881 30.13 35.77 -2.39
CA LEU A 881 30.12 34.33 -2.14
C LEU A 881 29.19 33.57 -3.11
N MET A 882 28.06 34.15 -3.49
CA MET A 882 27.15 33.57 -4.49
C MET A 882 27.78 33.40 -5.89
N MET A 883 28.86 34.15 -6.20
CA MET A 883 29.59 34.04 -7.47
C MET A 883 30.76 33.04 -7.40
N VAL A 884 30.99 32.40 -6.25
CA VAL A 884 31.98 31.33 -6.10
C VAL A 884 31.36 30.01 -6.58
N PRO A 885 31.93 29.33 -7.59
CA PRO A 885 31.31 28.12 -8.16
C PRO A 885 31.26 26.97 -7.15
N GLY A 886 32.34 26.75 -6.39
CA GLY A 886 32.50 25.57 -5.53
C GLY A 886 32.91 24.34 -6.33
N SER A 887 32.73 23.13 -5.77
CA SER A 887 33.09 21.87 -6.42
C SER A 887 32.13 20.73 -6.03
N TYR A 888 30.98 20.67 -6.69
CA TYR A 888 30.03 19.57 -6.57
C TYR A 888 30.40 18.42 -7.51
N GLY A 889 30.72 18.73 -8.77
CA GLY A 889 31.28 17.79 -9.73
C GLY A 889 30.30 16.70 -10.22
N CYS A 890 29.02 17.03 -10.42
CA CYS A 890 28.04 16.09 -10.97
C CYS A 890 27.74 16.30 -12.47
N SER A 891 28.51 17.12 -13.20
CA SER A 891 28.39 17.20 -14.66
C SER A 891 29.04 15.99 -15.37
N THR A 892 29.01 15.99 -16.70
CA THR A 892 29.78 15.07 -17.56
C THR A 892 30.51 15.85 -18.65
N PRO A 893 31.55 15.29 -19.28
CA PRO A 893 32.24 15.96 -20.37
C PRO A 893 31.32 16.36 -21.53
N GLU A 894 30.25 15.60 -21.76
CA GLU A 894 29.23 15.88 -22.76
C GLU A 894 28.34 17.04 -22.37
N LEU A 895 27.85 17.08 -21.13
CA LEU A 895 27.07 18.22 -20.63
C LEU A 895 27.91 19.50 -20.64
N ASP A 896 29.17 19.43 -20.21
CA ASP A 896 30.10 20.56 -20.24
C ASP A 896 30.28 21.06 -21.68
N ALA A 897 30.43 20.15 -22.66
CA ALA A 897 30.54 20.51 -24.07
C ALA A 897 29.29 21.18 -24.62
N MET A 898 28.11 20.66 -24.28
CA MET A 898 26.84 21.27 -24.68
C MET A 898 26.71 22.67 -24.08
N VAL A 899 27.05 22.87 -22.80
CA VAL A 899 27.02 24.22 -22.20
C VAL A 899 27.97 25.17 -22.92
N ASP A 900 29.20 24.72 -23.24
CA ASP A 900 30.17 25.54 -23.96
C ASP A 900 29.67 25.94 -25.37
N ILE A 901 29.04 25.00 -26.09
CA ILE A 901 28.41 25.27 -27.40
C ILE A 901 27.27 26.28 -27.24
N ALA A 902 26.39 26.09 -26.25
CA ALA A 902 25.25 26.99 -26.02
C ALA A 902 25.73 28.43 -25.75
N LEU A 903 26.71 28.59 -24.87
CA LEU A 903 27.24 29.91 -24.50
C LEU A 903 27.95 30.62 -25.66
N GLY A 904 28.38 29.89 -26.69
CA GLY A 904 28.94 30.46 -27.92
C GLY A 904 27.91 31.02 -28.90
N VAL A 905 26.60 30.80 -28.66
CA VAL A 905 25.54 31.26 -29.56
C VAL A 905 25.07 32.67 -29.17
N GLU A 906 25.06 33.59 -30.13
CA GLU A 906 24.57 34.94 -29.92
C GLU A 906 23.09 34.93 -29.46
N GLY A 907 22.80 35.65 -28.38
CA GLY A 907 21.46 35.71 -27.78
C GLY A 907 21.20 34.67 -26.69
N VAL A 908 22.11 33.74 -26.43
CA VAL A 908 22.12 32.93 -25.20
C VAL A 908 22.63 33.78 -24.04
N VAL A 909 21.89 33.80 -22.93
CA VAL A 909 22.22 34.61 -21.74
C VAL A 909 22.80 33.76 -20.60
N GLY A 910 22.51 32.46 -20.57
CA GLY A 910 23.04 31.54 -19.58
C GLY A 910 22.70 30.10 -19.92
N ALA A 911 23.53 29.17 -19.50
CA ALA A 911 23.33 27.74 -19.70
C ALA A 911 23.91 26.94 -18.52
N GLN A 912 23.23 25.86 -18.17
CA GLN A 912 23.63 24.97 -17.09
C GLN A 912 23.09 23.55 -17.29
N LEU A 913 23.55 22.59 -16.48
CA LEU A 913 22.93 21.27 -16.44
C LEU A 913 21.50 21.35 -15.88
N ALA A 914 20.65 20.38 -16.25
CA ALA A 914 19.31 20.21 -15.69
C ALA A 914 19.25 18.95 -14.81
N GLY A 915 18.41 18.99 -13.78
CA GLY A 915 18.24 17.85 -12.87
C GLY A 915 19.45 17.62 -11.96
N ALA A 916 19.83 16.34 -11.77
CA ALA A 916 20.88 15.90 -10.85
C ALA A 916 22.26 15.66 -11.51
N GLY A 917 22.38 15.84 -12.83
CA GLY A 917 23.62 15.57 -13.56
C GLY A 917 23.92 14.08 -13.79
N LEU A 918 25.20 13.79 -14.09
CA LEU A 918 25.75 12.46 -14.45
C LEU A 918 25.10 11.85 -15.70
N GLY A 919 24.65 12.72 -16.62
CA GLY A 919 23.84 12.44 -17.80
C GLY A 919 22.64 13.38 -17.87
N GLY A 920 21.73 13.18 -18.82
CA GLY A 920 20.49 13.96 -18.93
C GLY A 920 20.61 15.16 -19.87
N CYS A 921 20.24 16.35 -19.39
CA CYS A 921 20.08 17.54 -20.24
C CYS A 921 20.84 18.75 -19.72
N ILE A 922 21.04 19.71 -20.62
CA ILE A 922 21.32 21.09 -20.26
C ILE A 922 20.05 21.93 -20.43
N MET A 923 20.03 23.07 -19.76
CA MET A 923 19.02 24.07 -19.84
C MET A 923 19.66 25.40 -20.19
N VAL A 924 19.14 26.02 -21.24
CA VAL A 924 19.66 27.24 -21.83
C VAL A 924 18.59 28.32 -21.73
N LEU A 925 18.94 29.46 -21.16
CA LEU A 925 18.13 30.67 -21.22
C LEU A 925 18.64 31.51 -22.38
N CYS A 926 17.77 31.83 -23.33
CA CYS A 926 18.13 32.63 -24.50
C CYS A 926 17.00 33.61 -24.85
N ARG A 927 17.29 34.61 -25.67
CA ARG A 927 16.25 35.44 -26.30
C ARG A 927 15.39 34.58 -27.22
N ASP A 928 14.11 34.90 -27.36
CA ASP A 928 13.17 34.09 -28.18
C ASP A 928 13.70 33.84 -29.61
N GLY A 929 14.24 34.86 -30.26
CA GLY A 929 14.79 34.79 -31.62
C GLY A 929 16.07 33.96 -31.77
N ALA A 930 16.73 33.56 -30.67
CA ALA A 930 17.96 32.76 -30.71
C ALA A 930 17.70 31.24 -30.68
N THR A 931 16.44 30.80 -30.53
CA THR A 931 16.08 29.38 -30.37
C THR A 931 16.54 28.51 -31.55
N GLU A 932 16.33 28.98 -32.79
CA GLU A 932 16.72 28.24 -34.00
C GLU A 932 18.25 28.21 -34.16
N ALA A 933 18.93 29.34 -33.92
CA ALA A 933 20.40 29.39 -33.97
C ALA A 933 21.04 28.45 -32.94
N LEU A 934 20.44 28.35 -31.74
CA LEU A 934 20.86 27.41 -30.70
C LEU A 934 20.65 25.96 -31.14
N ARG A 935 19.48 25.63 -31.71
CA ARG A 935 19.19 24.29 -32.24
C ARG A 935 20.23 23.89 -33.29
N ASP A 936 20.50 24.76 -34.23
CA ASP A 936 21.49 24.59 -35.29
C ASP A 936 22.90 24.38 -34.75
N ALA A 937 23.32 25.17 -33.77
CA ALA A 937 24.62 25.04 -33.12
C ALA A 937 24.75 23.71 -32.38
N MET A 938 23.69 23.26 -31.70
CA MET A 938 23.66 21.96 -31.02
C MET A 938 23.72 20.79 -32.00
N ILE A 939 22.97 20.87 -33.11
CA ILE A 939 22.98 19.85 -34.17
C ILE A 939 24.40 19.69 -34.72
N ARG A 940 25.01 20.78 -35.20
CA ARG A 940 26.34 20.74 -35.80
C ARG A 940 27.45 20.43 -34.79
N GLY A 941 27.36 20.97 -33.58
CA GLY A 941 28.44 20.93 -32.59
C GLY A 941 28.43 19.69 -31.68
N TYR A 942 27.28 19.04 -31.49
CA TYR A 942 27.13 17.95 -30.53
C TYR A 942 26.45 16.70 -31.10
N TYR A 943 25.33 16.86 -31.80
CA TYR A 943 24.53 15.71 -32.25
C TYR A 943 25.11 15.02 -33.50
N ASP A 944 25.36 15.78 -34.57
CA ASP A 944 25.87 15.26 -35.85
C ASP A 944 27.25 14.57 -35.70
N PRO A 945 28.24 15.14 -34.98
CA PRO A 945 29.55 14.50 -34.82
C PRO A 945 29.48 13.13 -34.15
N ALA A 946 28.43 12.89 -33.37
CA ALA A 946 28.21 11.64 -32.64
C ALA A 946 27.11 10.76 -33.25
N GLY A 947 26.52 11.15 -34.39
CA GLY A 947 25.41 10.44 -35.03
C GLY A 947 24.17 10.30 -34.15
N ARG A 948 23.91 11.28 -33.27
CA ARG A 948 22.79 11.25 -32.32
C ARG A 948 21.58 11.99 -32.89
N GLU A 949 20.38 11.51 -32.55
CA GLU A 949 19.15 12.22 -32.89
C GLU A 949 19.05 13.54 -32.09
N PRO A 950 18.84 14.69 -32.76
CA PRO A 950 18.76 15.98 -32.09
C PRO A 950 17.53 16.10 -31.18
N GLN A 951 17.75 16.45 -29.91
CA GLN A 951 16.69 16.68 -28.93
C GLN A 951 16.85 18.08 -28.33
N VAL A 952 16.21 19.08 -28.95
CA VAL A 952 16.27 20.50 -28.56
C VAL A 952 14.85 21.04 -28.40
N GLU A 953 14.40 21.12 -27.15
CA GLU A 953 13.00 21.37 -26.82
C GLU A 953 12.80 22.78 -26.22
N PRO A 954 12.15 23.71 -26.94
CA PRO A 954 11.72 24.97 -26.34
C PRO A 954 10.63 24.73 -25.29
N CYS A 955 10.83 25.33 -24.12
CA CYS A 955 9.94 25.24 -22.97
C CYS A 955 9.30 26.59 -22.67
N LEU A 956 7.98 26.59 -22.52
CA LEU A 956 7.18 27.76 -22.16
C LEU A 956 6.60 27.61 -20.75
N PRO A 957 6.57 28.68 -19.93
CA PRO A 957 5.95 28.67 -18.60
C PRO A 957 4.42 28.55 -18.71
N VAL A 958 3.88 27.39 -18.32
CA VAL A 958 2.43 27.11 -18.35
C VAL A 958 1.82 27.05 -16.95
N GLU A 959 0.49 26.99 -16.89
CA GLU A 959 -0.23 26.70 -15.64
C GLU A 959 0.16 25.33 -15.04
N GLY A 960 0.08 25.18 -13.73
CA GLY A 960 0.31 23.91 -13.03
C GLY A 960 -0.74 22.81 -13.33
N SER A 961 -0.62 21.68 -12.63
CA SER A 961 -1.51 20.53 -12.75
C SER A 961 -2.92 20.83 -12.27
N GLY A 962 -3.87 20.07 -12.83
CA GLY A 962 -5.25 20.12 -12.39
C GLY A 962 -6.20 19.38 -13.33
N ILE A 963 -7.48 19.44 -12.97
CA ILE A 963 -8.57 18.95 -13.80
C ILE A 963 -8.83 19.96 -14.92
N PHE A 964 -8.94 19.47 -16.15
CA PHE A 964 -9.26 20.30 -17.30
C PHE A 964 -10.77 20.56 -17.36
N GLU A 965 -11.15 21.83 -17.21
CA GLU A 965 -12.54 22.30 -17.15
C GLU A 965 -12.76 23.49 -18.11
N LEU A 966 -14.02 23.68 -18.54
CA LEU A 966 -14.45 24.70 -19.51
C LEU A 966 -15.53 25.63 -18.97
#